data_AF-A0A0X3ASE7-F1
#
_entry.id   AF-A0A0X3ASE7-F1
#
_cell.length_a   1.000
_cell.length_b   1.000
_cell.length_c   1.000
_cell.angle_alpha   90.00
_cell.angle_beta   90.00
_cell.angle_gamma   90.00
#
_symmetry.space_group_name_H-M   'P 1'
#
loop_
_entity.id
_entity.type
_entity.pdbx_description
1 polymer ?
#
loop_
_entity_poly.entity_id
_entity_poly.type
_entity_poly.pdbx_seq_one_letter_code
_entity_poly.pdbx_strand_id
1 'polypeptide(L)'
;MKINFKNILSRFQATHTEHEKTVRQLVNAIKNQRSLYKKEIREWKKSRMSALSTQNPRRNSLIDLFEDILGDAFIYGISDTRKLRISNKGFVIVNKNGEIDYEKTKLLKKQWFNQFIKYAVESVYFGYSLIYPKELDKNGYIKKIALIPRQNIIPEKEIILKDMADQQGIKFRDTELNKWLIWINYEDFLGLLDKAAPLWIFKKHSWQNWDEFEEMFGIPIRTAKTSIQDKRVQAEIDKWLKDLGSSQWGRFPEGVEIDIKESTSRDSFNVFNEKRKAANEELSILLEGNAETAKDTGSRAKADSIIDSTQRLIELDDELRVQYIVNDDLLPLLQGLGYPFEEGDEFQWNYNEQTSPKERLDIFKGVKELGYKVKKEQIETELDVGIIGEYDTNNSPEPTNEPPKSSYMGFNMPHAHVNVHGAENHRVIQDIKAELTPQEEDFLRQFYEDPQSVNWNNKDFIHTHEKLLEALKEGWGNIDFDFESTDHLTMELFQANIHRFGMDKTLSEILQLNEILKTSKDFSEFRERVKRMFANYKEIWLRAEWDHAWAVAQMGAKYVEMMRDIDIAPYWRFVAMLDEGTTLVCSSLDNIVFDKRDKKASVFLPPLHFNCRSDAEDVPATYTGKISSFSDAVTADPEGYERMKRQGFDVNWGEAQEVFNATQNYLTKAGISSINPEMFDFSAFDLKPFGFISPKSSWPEKSLNIYQLTDRGGNIRITDAQDMPAWVQKSYFDRLDSRMQKAAVDILENADEIYWFEAGGIHYKRYIKYYKGSTLEALVHFDRQNKATLQSLQIITNPDSYRKGLLIYTPEQKLSQRIKKYEEYGKDYVKKGINKQTGAYIVYHKSHNISELNQNLFTSKILKEAGFTVELLPVSALKSPDAKINGIPWEFKLLTHFKNLFNTIKRELKQGSKQNKNVLLHINGNNYNKQDIIRALQAEIKNDTGRRIHFVGLLFNNNKFYVFSRKQIESREFERILKK
;
A
#
# COMPACT_ATOMS: atom_id res chain seq x y z
N MET A 1 86.46 32.12 -61.86
CA MET A 1 85.45 31.17 -61.34
C MET A 1 84.32 31.99 -60.71
N LYS A 2 83.21 32.22 -61.42
CA LYS A 2 82.07 33.01 -60.91
C LYS A 2 81.32 32.16 -59.89
N ILE A 3 81.54 32.43 -58.60
CA ILE A 3 80.74 31.86 -57.51
C ILE A 3 79.31 32.37 -57.69
N ASN A 4 78.38 31.46 -57.95
CA ASN A 4 76.97 31.78 -58.20
C ASN A 4 76.29 32.15 -56.87
N PHE A 5 76.50 33.39 -56.42
CA PHE A 5 75.96 33.97 -55.19
C PHE A 5 74.43 33.84 -55.08
N LYS A 6 73.70 33.67 -56.19
CA LYS A 6 72.25 33.46 -56.20
C LYS A 6 71.81 32.18 -55.48
N ASN A 7 72.60 31.10 -55.52
CA ASN A 7 72.22 29.82 -54.92
C ASN A 7 72.51 29.72 -53.41
N ILE A 8 73.43 30.55 -52.89
CA ILE A 8 73.73 30.61 -51.45
C ILE A 8 72.75 31.57 -50.76
N LEU A 9 72.43 32.71 -51.38
CA LEU A 9 71.39 33.62 -50.90
C LEU A 9 69.99 32.99 -50.96
N SER A 10 69.65 32.20 -51.99
CA SER A 10 68.36 31.51 -52.04
C SER A 10 68.22 30.39 -51.01
N ARG A 11 69.33 29.70 -50.65
CA ARG A 11 69.33 28.67 -49.60
C ARG A 11 69.34 29.24 -48.17
N PHE A 12 70.01 30.38 -47.94
CA PHE A 12 69.90 31.12 -46.68
C PHE A 12 68.52 31.77 -46.53
N GLN A 13 67.95 32.28 -47.62
CA GLN A 13 66.56 32.75 -47.64
C GLN A 13 65.56 31.61 -47.46
N ALA A 14 65.80 30.39 -47.96
CA ALA A 14 64.88 29.25 -47.83
C ALA A 14 64.79 28.72 -46.39
N THR A 15 65.91 28.60 -45.66
CA THR A 15 65.91 28.17 -44.25
C THR A 15 65.47 29.28 -43.30
N HIS A 16 65.76 30.56 -43.61
CA HIS A 16 65.13 31.69 -42.92
C HIS A 16 63.64 31.84 -43.27
N THR A 17 63.19 31.50 -44.47
CA THR A 17 61.76 31.58 -44.83
C THR A 17 60.94 30.46 -44.22
N GLU A 18 61.49 29.27 -43.98
CA GLU A 18 60.81 28.23 -43.19
C GLU A 18 60.74 28.59 -41.72
N HIS A 19 61.83 29.06 -41.10
CA HIS A 19 61.78 29.57 -39.73
C HIS A 19 60.86 30.81 -39.60
N GLU A 20 60.91 31.75 -40.54
CA GLU A 20 59.94 32.85 -40.61
C GLU A 20 58.52 32.35 -40.87
N LYS A 21 58.32 31.28 -41.65
CA LYS A 21 56.98 30.69 -41.86
C LYS A 21 56.44 30.11 -40.57
N THR A 22 57.24 29.32 -39.85
CA THR A 22 56.85 28.71 -38.57
C THR A 22 56.65 29.78 -37.51
N VAL A 23 57.52 30.79 -37.42
CA VAL A 23 57.35 31.93 -36.52
C VAL A 23 56.15 32.80 -36.93
N ARG A 24 55.89 33.02 -38.23
CA ARG A 24 54.68 33.71 -38.71
C ARG A 24 53.43 32.88 -38.47
N GLN A 25 53.48 31.56 -38.59
CA GLN A 25 52.37 30.64 -38.26
C GLN A 25 52.09 30.68 -36.76
N LEU A 26 53.13 30.66 -35.90
CA LEU A 26 53.01 30.83 -34.46
C LEU A 26 52.45 32.21 -34.09
N VAL A 27 52.98 33.28 -34.69
CA VAL A 27 52.49 34.65 -34.50
C VAL A 27 51.05 34.80 -35.00
N ASN A 28 50.68 34.12 -36.09
CA ASN A 28 49.32 34.10 -36.60
C ASN A 28 48.39 33.27 -35.72
N ALA A 29 48.85 32.13 -35.17
CA ALA A 29 48.10 31.33 -34.18
C ALA A 29 47.86 32.14 -32.91
N ILE A 30 48.89 32.79 -32.36
CA ILE A 30 48.79 33.69 -31.19
C ILE A 30 47.88 34.89 -31.50
N LYS A 31 47.96 35.48 -32.71
CA LYS A 31 47.06 36.57 -33.13
C LYS A 31 45.61 36.09 -33.27
N ASN A 32 45.41 34.90 -33.82
CA ASN A 32 44.09 34.28 -33.96
C ASN A 32 43.49 33.97 -32.59
N GLN A 33 44.25 33.40 -31.66
CA GLN A 33 43.83 33.16 -30.27
C GLN A 33 43.52 34.45 -29.53
N ARG A 34 44.38 35.49 -29.64
CA ARG A 34 44.07 36.82 -29.10
C ARG A 34 42.79 37.40 -29.69
N SER A 35 42.50 37.11 -30.96
CA SER A 35 41.26 37.50 -31.62
C SER A 35 40.07 36.71 -31.10
N LEU A 36 40.20 35.40 -30.87
CA LEU A 36 39.17 34.53 -30.29
C LEU A 36 38.85 34.93 -28.85
N TYR A 37 39.86 35.15 -28.01
CA TYR A 37 39.70 35.66 -26.65
C TYR A 37 38.94 37.00 -26.63
N LYS A 38 39.34 37.96 -27.49
CA LYS A 38 38.64 39.25 -27.60
C LYS A 38 37.19 39.07 -28.07
N LYS A 39 36.94 38.10 -28.94
CA LYS A 39 35.60 37.76 -29.44
C LYS A 39 34.72 37.19 -28.32
N GLU A 40 35.17 36.17 -27.60
CA GLU A 40 34.41 35.55 -26.50
C GLU A 40 34.15 36.55 -25.35
N ILE A 41 35.12 37.39 -24.98
CA ILE A 41 34.90 38.46 -23.99
C ILE A 41 33.89 39.50 -24.49
N ARG A 42 33.92 39.84 -25.79
CA ARG A 42 32.95 40.75 -26.40
C ARG A 42 31.55 40.12 -26.43
N GLU A 43 31.46 38.82 -26.70
CA GLU A 43 30.21 38.05 -26.68
C GLU A 43 29.64 38.01 -25.26
N TRP A 44 30.43 37.67 -24.23
CA TRP A 44 30.00 37.76 -22.82
C TRP A 44 29.49 39.16 -22.47
N LYS A 45 30.26 40.23 -22.78
CA LYS A 45 29.82 41.60 -22.53
C LYS A 45 28.51 41.94 -23.25
N LYS A 46 28.32 41.45 -24.49
CA LYS A 46 27.09 41.65 -25.26
C LYS A 46 25.91 40.90 -24.63
N SER A 47 26.08 39.64 -24.24
CA SER A 47 25.08 38.86 -23.53
C SER A 47 24.69 39.53 -22.21
N ARG A 48 25.68 40.06 -21.47
CA ARG A 48 25.46 40.81 -20.22
C ARG A 48 24.69 42.12 -20.44
N MET A 49 25.03 42.89 -21.47
CA MET A 49 24.26 44.10 -21.82
C MET A 49 22.83 43.78 -22.25
N SER A 50 22.63 42.66 -22.96
CA SER A 50 21.31 42.17 -23.36
C SER A 50 20.47 41.76 -22.14
N ALA A 51 21.08 41.10 -21.16
CA ALA A 51 20.42 40.73 -19.91
C ALA A 51 20.00 41.96 -19.09
N LEU A 52 20.88 42.96 -18.98
CA LEU A 52 20.64 44.19 -18.19
C LEU A 52 19.80 45.27 -18.92
N SER A 53 19.29 44.97 -20.12
CA SER A 53 18.50 45.92 -20.91
C SER A 53 17.18 46.23 -20.22
N THR A 54 16.95 47.48 -19.84
CA THR A 54 15.70 47.89 -19.16
C THR A 54 14.47 47.75 -20.06
N GLN A 55 14.64 47.93 -21.38
CA GLN A 55 13.53 47.88 -22.34
C GLN A 55 13.21 46.45 -22.79
N ASN A 56 14.23 45.68 -23.12
CA ASN A 56 14.09 44.32 -23.65
C ASN A 56 15.16 43.39 -23.05
N PRO A 57 15.01 42.98 -21.77
CA PRO A 57 15.95 42.08 -21.12
C PRO A 57 15.87 40.69 -21.76
N ARG A 58 17.03 40.14 -22.13
CA ARG A 58 17.17 38.79 -22.71
C ARG A 58 18.40 38.09 -22.15
N ARG A 59 18.18 36.98 -21.45
CA ARG A 59 19.23 36.19 -20.78
C ARG A 59 19.65 34.92 -21.54
N ASN A 60 18.97 34.49 -22.60
CA ASN A 60 19.27 33.24 -23.32
C ASN A 60 20.77 33.04 -23.62
N SER A 61 21.42 33.98 -24.32
CA SER A 61 22.85 33.89 -24.66
C SER A 61 23.79 33.96 -23.45
N LEU A 62 23.30 34.43 -22.30
CA LEU A 62 24.05 34.41 -21.05
C LEU A 62 23.90 33.05 -20.36
N ILE A 63 22.71 32.46 -20.38
CA ILE A 63 22.45 31.12 -19.84
C ILE A 63 23.21 30.05 -20.61
N ASP A 64 23.26 30.12 -21.94
CA ASP A 64 24.04 29.15 -22.75
C ASP A 64 25.54 29.20 -22.38
N LEU A 65 26.08 30.42 -22.16
CA LEU A 65 27.44 30.60 -21.67
C LEU A 65 27.64 30.00 -20.26
N PHE A 66 26.63 30.09 -19.39
CA PHE A 66 26.70 29.51 -18.04
C PHE A 66 26.71 27.98 -18.07
N GLU A 67 25.94 27.36 -18.97
CA GLU A 67 25.96 25.91 -19.18
C GLU A 67 27.34 25.46 -19.69
N ASP A 68 27.95 26.20 -20.62
CA ASP A 68 29.33 25.94 -21.08
C ASP A 68 30.36 26.05 -19.94
N ILE A 69 30.21 27.04 -19.06
CA ILE A 69 31.09 27.21 -17.89
C ILE A 69 30.98 26.03 -16.93
N LEU A 70 29.76 25.53 -16.67
CA LEU A 70 29.54 24.35 -15.83
C LEU A 70 30.00 23.03 -16.46
N GLY A 71 30.29 23.02 -17.77
CA GLY A 71 30.99 21.91 -18.42
C GLY A 71 32.46 21.75 -18.00
N ASP A 72 33.06 22.77 -17.39
CA ASP A 72 34.42 22.68 -16.84
C ASP A 72 34.44 21.83 -15.56
N ALA A 73 35.21 20.74 -15.56
CA ALA A 73 35.23 19.76 -14.47
C ALA A 73 35.61 20.35 -13.10
N PHE A 74 36.45 21.38 -13.05
CA PHE A 74 36.83 22.03 -11.79
C PHE A 74 35.68 22.88 -11.26
N ILE A 75 35.06 23.70 -12.11
CA ILE A 75 33.92 24.54 -11.73
C ILE A 75 32.73 23.66 -11.33
N TYR A 76 32.46 22.59 -12.08
CA TYR A 76 31.44 21.60 -11.73
C TYR A 76 31.72 20.99 -10.35
N GLY A 77 32.95 20.52 -10.10
CA GLY A 77 33.31 19.85 -8.84
C GLY A 77 33.10 20.71 -7.60
N ILE A 78 33.57 21.96 -7.60
CA ILE A 78 33.39 22.88 -6.47
C ILE A 78 31.93 23.33 -6.31
N SER A 79 31.23 23.58 -7.43
CA SER A 79 29.81 23.97 -7.40
C SER A 79 28.92 22.83 -6.90
N ASP A 80 29.21 21.59 -7.29
CA ASP A 80 28.48 20.42 -6.83
C ASP A 80 28.77 20.10 -5.37
N THR A 81 30.03 20.25 -4.93
CA THR A 81 30.40 20.11 -3.53
C THR A 81 29.62 21.08 -2.65
N ARG A 82 29.54 22.38 -3.01
CA ARG A 82 28.73 23.37 -2.28
C ARG A 82 27.25 22.98 -2.19
N LYS A 83 26.64 22.46 -3.27
CA LYS A 83 25.26 21.93 -3.24
C LYS A 83 25.12 20.73 -2.28
N LEU A 84 26.07 19.79 -2.31
CA LEU A 84 26.03 18.58 -1.48
C LEU A 84 26.10 18.91 0.01
N ARG A 85 26.89 19.93 0.40
CA ARG A 85 27.00 20.37 1.80
C ARG A 85 25.67 20.80 2.40
N ILE A 86 24.77 21.35 1.60
CA ILE A 86 23.43 21.74 2.05
C ILE A 86 22.44 20.59 1.88
N SER A 87 22.44 19.90 0.73
CA SER A 87 21.45 18.85 0.46
C SER A 87 21.59 17.61 1.35
N ASN A 88 22.75 17.41 1.96
CA ASN A 88 23.02 16.28 2.87
C ASN A 88 22.69 16.59 4.34
N LYS A 89 22.23 17.81 4.65
CA LYS A 89 21.84 18.18 6.01
C LYS A 89 20.46 17.63 6.38
N GLY A 90 20.36 17.15 7.62
CA GLY A 90 19.10 16.72 8.20
C GLY A 90 18.20 17.92 8.47
N PHE A 91 16.88 17.72 8.40
CA PHE A 91 15.90 18.75 8.67
C PHE A 91 14.65 18.15 9.32
N VAL A 92 13.87 19.02 9.95
CA VAL A 92 12.59 18.70 10.60
C VAL A 92 11.57 19.79 10.31
N ILE A 93 10.29 19.42 10.37
CA ILE A 93 9.18 20.37 10.47
C ILE A 93 8.81 20.48 11.94
N VAL A 94 8.71 21.71 12.42
CA VAL A 94 8.35 22.07 13.79
C VAL A 94 6.97 22.72 13.74
N ASN A 95 6.05 22.28 14.60
CA ASN A 95 4.71 22.85 14.68
C ASN A 95 4.73 24.19 15.46
N LYS A 96 3.59 24.88 15.48
CA LYS A 96 3.39 26.14 16.23
C LYS A 96 3.74 26.09 17.74
N ASN A 97 3.78 24.90 18.35
CA ASN A 97 4.12 24.72 19.75
C ASN A 97 5.63 24.52 19.97
N GLY A 98 6.43 24.50 18.91
CA GLY A 98 7.87 24.21 18.98
C GLY A 98 8.20 22.72 19.04
N GLU A 99 7.24 21.84 18.79
CA GLU A 99 7.42 20.38 18.82
C GLU A 99 7.69 19.82 17.41
N ILE A 100 8.55 18.81 17.31
CA ILE A 100 8.92 18.17 16.03
C ILE A 100 7.75 17.32 15.51
N ASP A 101 7.30 17.61 14.29
CA ASP A 101 6.31 16.82 13.56
C ASP A 101 7.01 15.89 12.57
N TYR A 102 7.19 14.63 12.99
CA TYR A 102 7.86 13.60 12.21
C TYR A 102 7.09 13.22 10.93
N GLU A 103 5.76 13.30 10.94
CA GLU A 103 4.93 12.94 9.78
C GLU A 103 5.01 14.02 8.70
N LYS A 104 4.92 15.30 9.06
CA LYS A 104 5.13 16.42 8.11
C LYS A 104 6.56 16.45 7.59
N THR A 105 7.54 16.13 8.44
CA THR A 105 8.94 15.97 8.02
C THR A 105 9.09 14.87 6.96
N LYS A 106 8.38 13.74 7.10
CA LYS A 106 8.43 12.60 6.17
C LYS A 106 7.90 12.94 4.77
N LEU A 107 7.00 13.92 4.64
CA LEU A 107 6.49 14.40 3.35
C LEU A 107 7.59 15.09 2.52
N LEU A 108 8.50 15.78 3.19
CA LEU A 108 9.66 16.42 2.58
C LEU A 108 10.87 15.47 2.49
N LYS A 109 10.98 14.42 3.32
CA LYS A 109 12.06 13.39 3.21
C LYS A 109 11.88 12.48 1.98
N LYS A 110 11.94 13.07 0.78
CA LYS A 110 11.78 12.44 -0.53
C LYS A 110 12.81 12.97 -1.53
N GLN A 111 13.03 12.24 -2.62
CA GLN A 111 14.01 12.60 -3.66
C GLN A 111 13.75 13.98 -4.29
N TRP A 112 12.47 14.34 -4.51
CA TRP A 112 12.12 15.62 -5.14
C TRP A 112 12.54 16.82 -4.29
N PHE A 113 12.47 16.70 -2.96
CA PHE A 113 12.84 17.78 -2.05
C PHE A 113 14.35 17.92 -1.91
N ASN A 114 15.10 16.81 -1.91
CA ASN A 114 16.56 16.88 -2.04
C ASN A 114 16.97 17.57 -3.36
N GLN A 115 16.26 17.29 -4.45
CA GLN A 115 16.46 17.98 -5.73
C GLN A 115 16.04 19.46 -5.65
N PHE A 116 15.00 19.79 -4.87
CA PHE A 116 14.55 21.16 -4.64
C PHE A 116 15.65 21.99 -3.96
N ILE A 117 16.24 21.47 -2.88
CA ILE A 117 17.38 22.12 -2.20
C ILE A 117 18.52 22.37 -3.19
N LYS A 118 18.84 21.39 -4.05
CA LYS A 118 19.86 21.57 -5.09
C LYS A 118 19.51 22.66 -6.09
N TYR A 119 18.26 22.77 -6.55
CA TYR A 119 17.82 23.86 -7.43
C TYR A 119 17.78 25.23 -6.74
N ALA A 120 17.47 25.26 -5.45
CA ALA A 120 17.50 26.47 -4.64
C ALA A 120 18.93 26.97 -4.44
N VAL A 121 19.91 26.10 -4.19
CA VAL A 121 21.33 26.50 -4.18
C VAL A 121 21.82 26.86 -5.57
N GLU A 122 21.44 26.10 -6.60
CA GLU A 122 21.83 26.37 -7.98
C GLU A 122 21.33 27.73 -8.49
N SER A 123 20.20 28.24 -7.97
CA SER A 123 19.67 29.55 -8.32
C SER A 123 20.68 30.70 -8.08
N VAL A 124 21.62 30.56 -7.14
CA VAL A 124 22.69 31.54 -6.90
C VAL A 124 23.68 31.63 -8.07
N TYR A 125 23.92 30.51 -8.75
CA TYR A 125 24.83 30.48 -9.89
C TYR A 125 24.25 31.19 -11.12
N PHE A 126 22.94 31.05 -11.33
CA PHE A 126 22.22 31.59 -12.50
C PHE A 126 21.44 32.90 -12.23
N GLY A 127 21.29 33.27 -10.96
CA GLY A 127 20.51 34.43 -10.49
C GLY A 127 19.01 34.17 -10.36
N TYR A 128 18.50 33.02 -10.80
CA TYR A 128 17.11 32.61 -10.62
C TYR A 128 16.89 31.11 -10.93
N SER A 129 15.77 30.58 -10.46
CA SER A 129 15.23 29.26 -10.78
C SER A 129 13.71 29.33 -10.78
N LEU A 130 13.07 28.82 -11.85
CA LEU A 130 11.61 28.62 -11.90
C LEU A 130 11.33 27.12 -11.93
N ILE A 131 10.79 26.61 -10.84
CA ILE A 131 10.63 25.18 -10.60
C ILE A 131 9.14 24.84 -10.71
N TYR A 132 8.84 23.69 -11.32
CA TYR A 132 7.48 23.15 -11.40
C TYR A 132 7.45 21.64 -11.09
N PRO A 133 6.34 21.12 -10.57
CA PRO A 133 6.11 19.68 -10.48
C PRO A 133 6.01 19.08 -11.88
N LYS A 134 7.02 18.30 -12.28
CA LYS A 134 7.06 17.62 -13.58
C LYS A 134 6.25 16.33 -13.58
N GLU A 135 6.32 15.59 -12.49
CA GLU A 135 5.53 14.39 -12.25
C GLU A 135 4.99 14.46 -10.83
N LEU A 136 3.69 14.28 -10.71
CA LEU A 136 3.07 13.98 -9.43
C LEU A 136 3.09 12.47 -9.24
N ASP A 137 3.25 12.02 -8.00
CA ASP A 137 2.97 10.64 -7.67
C ASP A 137 1.47 10.44 -7.76
N LYS A 138 1.07 9.21 -7.51
CA LYS A 138 -0.31 8.87 -7.72
C LYS A 138 -1.21 9.29 -6.54
N ASN A 139 -0.68 10.03 -5.57
CA ASN A 139 -1.43 10.68 -4.48
C ASN A 139 -1.57 12.18 -4.72
N GLY A 140 -1.10 12.70 -5.87
CA GLY A 140 -1.06 14.13 -6.14
C GLY A 140 0.09 14.85 -5.45
N TYR A 141 0.93 14.14 -4.67
CA TYR A 141 2.15 14.70 -4.11
C TYR A 141 3.22 14.81 -5.20
N ILE A 142 4.12 15.77 -5.04
CA ILE A 142 5.25 15.96 -5.93
C ILE A 142 6.12 14.69 -5.88
N LYS A 143 6.28 14.01 -7.01
CA LYS A 143 7.22 12.90 -7.16
C LYS A 143 8.54 13.38 -7.73
N LYS A 144 8.45 14.29 -8.70
CA LYS A 144 9.58 14.83 -9.44
C LYS A 144 9.30 16.27 -9.82
N ILE A 145 10.28 17.11 -9.55
CA ILE A 145 10.30 18.51 -10.00
C ILE A 145 11.23 18.65 -11.21
N ALA A 146 11.05 19.71 -11.97
CA ALA A 146 11.98 20.14 -12.99
C ALA A 146 12.03 21.67 -13.06
N LEU A 147 13.08 22.18 -13.70
CA LEU A 147 13.19 23.59 -14.05
C LEU A 147 12.49 23.83 -15.39
N ILE A 148 11.77 24.94 -15.48
CA ILE A 148 11.46 25.51 -16.79
C ILE A 148 12.80 25.94 -17.41
N PRO A 149 13.09 25.62 -18.68
CA PRO A 149 14.35 25.98 -19.32
C PRO A 149 14.66 27.47 -19.10
N ARG A 150 15.81 27.76 -18.50
CA ARG A 150 16.17 29.12 -18.09
C ARG A 150 16.25 30.07 -19.29
N GLN A 151 16.63 29.56 -20.46
CA GLN A 151 16.65 30.29 -21.73
C GLN A 151 15.29 30.86 -22.14
N ASN A 152 14.19 30.23 -21.70
CA ASN A 152 12.81 30.60 -22.03
C ASN A 152 12.20 31.59 -21.03
N ILE A 153 12.96 32.08 -20.05
CA ILE A 153 12.43 32.94 -18.98
C ILE A 153 13.01 34.34 -19.12
N ILE A 154 12.16 35.35 -18.93
CA ILE A 154 12.56 36.74 -18.73
C ILE A 154 12.27 37.10 -17.26
N PRO A 155 13.27 36.97 -16.35
CA PRO A 155 13.06 37.17 -14.91
C PRO A 155 12.51 38.57 -14.57
N GLU A 156 13.04 39.61 -15.19
CA GLU A 156 12.71 41.01 -14.91
C GLU A 156 11.26 41.38 -15.26
N LYS A 157 10.60 40.56 -16.09
CA LYS A 157 9.20 40.75 -16.50
C LYS A 157 8.28 39.63 -16.03
N GLU A 158 8.82 38.61 -15.35
CA GLU A 158 8.11 37.40 -14.94
C GLU A 158 7.37 36.71 -16.11
N ILE A 159 8.04 36.62 -17.26
CA ILE A 159 7.48 36.06 -18.50
C ILE A 159 8.14 34.72 -18.85
N ILE A 160 7.32 33.72 -19.19
CA ILE A 160 7.73 32.49 -19.88
C ILE A 160 7.47 32.65 -21.38
N LEU A 161 8.50 32.44 -22.18
CA LEU A 161 8.45 32.40 -23.64
C LEU A 161 8.23 30.97 -24.12
N LYS A 162 7.36 30.79 -25.11
CA LYS A 162 7.15 29.49 -25.73
C LYS A 162 8.37 29.09 -26.55
N ASP A 163 8.83 29.98 -27.42
CA ASP A 163 10.08 29.86 -28.16
C ASP A 163 11.05 30.99 -27.78
N MET A 164 12.36 30.71 -27.76
CA MET A 164 13.38 31.69 -27.37
C MET A 164 13.39 32.97 -28.22
N ALA A 165 12.88 32.88 -29.46
CA ALA A 165 12.78 33.98 -30.40
C ALA A 165 11.53 34.86 -30.19
N ASP A 166 10.55 34.40 -29.42
CA ASP A 166 9.28 35.10 -29.24
C ASP A 166 9.47 36.43 -28.52
N GLN A 167 8.74 37.47 -28.94
CA GLN A 167 8.79 38.80 -28.32
C GLN A 167 7.80 38.97 -27.16
N GLN A 168 6.78 38.13 -27.10
CA GLN A 168 5.73 38.11 -26.08
C GLN A 168 5.66 36.71 -25.46
N GLY A 169 5.17 36.63 -24.23
CA GLY A 169 5.03 35.36 -23.53
C GLY A 169 4.00 35.45 -22.42
N ILE A 170 3.92 34.39 -21.63
CA ILE A 170 2.95 34.26 -20.54
C ILE A 170 3.55 34.88 -19.28
N LYS A 171 2.91 35.91 -18.74
CA LYS A 171 3.22 36.41 -17.39
C LYS A 171 2.75 35.40 -16.36
N PHE A 172 3.66 34.63 -15.78
CA PHE A 172 3.27 33.44 -15.03
C PHE A 172 2.68 33.75 -13.65
N ARG A 173 3.05 34.89 -13.05
CA ARG A 173 2.47 35.36 -11.77
C ARG A 173 0.99 35.74 -11.88
N ASP A 174 0.59 36.33 -13.01
CA ASP A 174 -0.78 36.84 -13.25
C ASP A 174 -1.75 35.74 -13.72
N THR A 175 -1.31 34.48 -13.75
CA THR A 175 -2.08 33.36 -14.29
C THR A 175 -2.26 32.25 -13.27
N GLU A 176 -3.18 31.32 -13.55
CA GLU A 176 -3.38 30.10 -12.78
C GLU A 176 -2.10 29.24 -12.63
N LEU A 177 -1.09 29.45 -13.48
CA LEU A 177 0.21 28.78 -13.38
C LEU A 177 0.93 29.09 -12.08
N ASN A 178 0.74 30.28 -11.50
CA ASN A 178 1.41 30.69 -10.25
C ASN A 178 1.18 29.70 -9.10
N LYS A 179 0.02 29.00 -9.08
CA LYS A 179 -0.31 27.98 -8.07
C LYS A 179 0.61 26.76 -8.10
N TRP A 180 1.31 26.53 -9.22
CA TRP A 180 2.15 25.35 -9.45
C TRP A 180 3.65 25.69 -9.55
N LEU A 181 4.01 26.97 -9.49
CA LEU A 181 5.36 27.43 -9.79
C LEU A 181 6.04 27.96 -8.53
N ILE A 182 7.26 27.48 -8.27
CA ILE A 182 8.12 28.02 -7.23
C ILE A 182 9.14 28.93 -7.92
N TRP A 183 9.06 30.23 -7.60
CA TRP A 183 9.89 31.26 -8.21
C TRP A 183 10.95 31.74 -7.24
N ILE A 184 12.19 31.35 -7.50
CA ILE A 184 13.37 31.81 -6.74
C ILE A 184 14.09 32.81 -7.61
N ASN A 185 14.17 34.07 -7.20
CA ASN A 185 14.76 35.14 -7.99
C ASN A 185 15.54 36.11 -7.13
N TYR A 186 16.71 36.51 -7.63
CA TYR A 186 17.53 37.56 -7.03
C TYR A 186 17.44 38.80 -7.91
N GLU A 187 16.69 39.79 -7.42
CA GLU A 187 16.55 41.07 -8.09
C GLU A 187 17.93 41.70 -8.33
N ASP A 188 18.11 42.28 -9.53
CA ASP A 188 19.35 42.92 -9.96
C ASP A 188 20.63 42.05 -9.94
N PHE A 189 20.48 40.73 -9.84
CA PHE A 189 21.59 39.78 -9.84
C PHE A 189 21.55 38.84 -11.05
N LEU A 190 22.69 38.74 -11.76
CA LEU A 190 22.85 37.88 -12.95
C LEU A 190 23.36 36.47 -12.61
N GLY A 191 23.65 36.18 -11.33
CA GLY A 191 24.25 34.93 -10.90
C GLY A 191 25.77 35.00 -10.76
N LEU A 192 26.33 34.10 -9.94
CA LEU A 192 27.79 33.99 -9.74
C LEU A 192 28.53 33.61 -11.02
N LEU A 193 27.89 32.90 -11.96
CA LEU A 193 28.54 32.49 -13.21
C LEU A 193 28.83 33.68 -14.14
N ASP A 194 28.11 34.82 -14.01
CA ASP A 194 28.49 36.07 -14.69
C ASP A 194 29.88 36.55 -14.26
N LYS A 195 30.19 36.39 -12.97
CA LYS A 195 31.49 36.75 -12.39
C LYS A 195 32.57 35.73 -12.74
N ALA A 196 32.20 34.46 -12.89
CA ALA A 196 33.11 33.38 -13.27
C ALA A 196 33.49 33.42 -14.77
N ALA A 197 32.61 33.93 -15.63
CA ALA A 197 32.79 33.87 -17.09
C ALA A 197 34.14 34.40 -17.60
N PRO A 198 34.66 35.57 -17.15
CA PRO A 198 35.97 36.04 -17.59
C PRO A 198 37.11 35.11 -17.18
N LEU A 199 37.05 34.54 -15.96
CA LEU A 199 38.06 33.62 -15.43
C LEU A 199 38.04 32.29 -16.17
N TRP A 200 36.85 31.77 -16.48
CA TRP A 200 36.69 30.56 -17.27
C TRP A 200 37.22 30.74 -18.70
N ILE A 201 36.89 31.87 -19.38
CA ILE A 201 37.45 32.19 -20.70
C ILE A 201 38.98 32.20 -20.60
N PHE A 202 39.56 32.88 -19.61
CA PHE A 202 41.02 32.88 -19.43
C PHE A 202 41.61 31.49 -19.25
N LYS A 203 40.98 30.64 -18.44
CA LYS A 203 41.40 29.27 -18.18
C LYS A 203 41.31 28.39 -19.43
N LYS A 204 40.21 28.48 -20.19
CA LYS A 204 39.99 27.74 -21.44
C LYS A 204 41.07 28.04 -22.48
N HIS A 205 41.38 29.32 -22.68
CA HIS A 205 42.48 29.73 -23.57
C HIS A 205 43.84 29.27 -23.07
N SER A 206 44.08 29.26 -21.76
CA SER A 206 45.33 28.70 -21.22
C SER A 206 45.47 27.21 -21.54
N TRP A 207 44.41 26.41 -21.42
CA TRP A 207 44.42 24.99 -21.80
C TRP A 207 44.72 24.78 -23.28
N GLN A 208 44.02 25.51 -24.16
CA GLN A 208 44.24 25.42 -25.62
C GLN A 208 45.66 25.80 -26.00
N ASN A 209 46.18 26.89 -25.44
CA ASN A 209 47.57 27.32 -25.69
C ASN A 209 48.57 26.29 -25.17
N TRP A 210 48.24 25.62 -24.08
CA TRP A 210 49.11 24.61 -23.47
C TRP A 210 49.18 23.35 -24.35
N ASP A 211 48.03 22.87 -24.84
CA ASP A 211 47.91 21.75 -25.77
C ASP A 211 48.60 22.03 -27.12
N GLU A 212 48.34 23.20 -27.74
CA GLU A 212 49.04 23.59 -28.97
C GLU A 212 50.56 23.70 -28.77
N PHE A 213 51.00 24.17 -27.60
CA PHE A 213 52.42 24.20 -27.26
C PHE A 213 52.99 22.78 -27.11
N GLU A 214 52.26 21.85 -26.49
CA GLU A 214 52.64 20.43 -26.41
C GLU A 214 52.72 19.77 -27.79
N GLU A 215 51.77 20.01 -28.69
CA GLU A 215 51.84 19.48 -30.05
C GLU A 215 53.05 20.03 -30.81
N MET A 216 53.31 21.32 -30.68
CA MET A 216 54.39 21.99 -31.41
C MET A 216 55.80 21.68 -30.90
N PHE A 217 55.96 21.50 -29.58
CA PHE A 217 57.26 21.37 -28.93
C PHE A 217 57.48 20.04 -28.21
N GLY A 218 56.45 19.21 -28.08
CA GLY A 218 56.53 17.87 -27.50
C GLY A 218 57.21 16.85 -28.42
N ILE A 219 57.26 17.11 -29.73
CA ILE A 219 58.04 16.32 -30.69
C ILE A 219 59.28 17.13 -31.10
N PRO A 220 60.50 16.67 -30.79
CA PRO A 220 61.71 17.38 -31.17
C PRO A 220 61.87 17.38 -32.70
N ILE A 221 62.30 18.51 -33.26
CA ILE A 221 62.51 18.64 -34.70
C ILE A 221 63.72 17.79 -35.09
N ARG A 222 63.51 16.82 -35.97
CA ARG A 222 64.57 15.97 -36.53
C ARG A 222 64.90 16.46 -37.92
N THR A 223 66.13 16.90 -38.13
CA THR A 223 66.59 17.33 -39.46
C THR A 223 67.65 16.35 -39.95
N ALA A 224 67.46 15.81 -41.16
CA ALA A 224 68.50 15.05 -41.84
C ALA A 224 69.20 15.95 -42.87
N LYS A 225 70.52 16.08 -42.76
CA LYS A 225 71.34 16.70 -43.80
C LYS A 225 71.89 15.58 -44.68
N THR A 226 71.58 15.66 -45.97
CA THR A 226 72.11 14.73 -46.99
C THR A 226 72.58 15.50 -48.22
N SER A 227 73.67 15.05 -48.82
CA SER A 227 74.21 15.54 -50.09
C SER A 227 73.63 14.79 -51.31
N ILE A 228 72.81 13.76 -51.08
CA ILE A 228 72.27 12.85 -52.10
C ILE A 228 71.06 13.49 -52.81
N GLN A 229 71.08 13.52 -54.15
CA GLN A 229 70.03 14.14 -54.98
C GLN A 229 69.04 13.14 -55.62
N ASP A 230 69.26 11.84 -55.46
CA ASP A 230 68.34 10.83 -55.99
C ASP A 230 67.02 10.83 -55.19
N LYS A 231 65.90 11.04 -55.90
CA LYS A 231 64.55 11.09 -55.33
C LYS A 231 64.13 9.78 -54.66
N ARG A 232 64.65 8.62 -55.10
CA ARG A 232 64.32 7.33 -54.49
C ARG A 232 64.96 7.19 -53.11
N VAL A 233 66.23 7.57 -52.99
CA VAL A 233 66.98 7.55 -51.73
C VAL A 233 66.43 8.60 -50.76
N GLN A 234 66.04 9.78 -51.25
CA GLN A 234 65.36 10.79 -50.43
C GLN A 234 64.03 10.27 -49.87
N ALA A 235 63.21 9.57 -50.67
CA ALA A 235 61.97 8.95 -50.20
C ALA A 235 62.22 7.85 -49.14
N GLU A 236 63.35 7.15 -49.22
CA GLU A 236 63.76 6.16 -48.22
C GLU A 236 64.24 6.80 -46.92
N ILE A 237 65.00 7.91 -47.01
CA ILE A 237 65.38 8.74 -45.86
C ILE A 237 64.15 9.34 -45.19
N ASP A 238 63.18 9.86 -45.96
CA ASP A 238 61.90 10.36 -45.44
C ASP A 238 61.11 9.26 -44.73
N LYS A 239 61.15 8.03 -45.26
CA LYS A 239 60.54 6.86 -44.62
C LYS A 239 61.25 6.54 -43.31
N TRP A 240 62.58 6.52 -43.27
CA TRP A 240 63.34 6.28 -42.04
C TRP A 240 63.13 7.37 -40.99
N LEU A 241 63.02 8.64 -41.39
CA LEU A 241 62.70 9.75 -40.47
C LEU A 241 61.30 9.62 -39.87
N LYS A 242 60.34 9.08 -40.61
CA LYS A 242 59.00 8.75 -40.10
C LYS A 242 59.03 7.52 -39.17
N ASP A 243 59.75 6.47 -39.57
CA ASP A 243 59.87 5.22 -38.82
C ASP A 243 60.68 5.39 -37.51
N LEU A 244 61.60 6.37 -37.47
CA LEU A 244 62.32 6.81 -36.25
C LEU A 244 61.40 7.43 -35.18
N GLY A 245 60.12 7.66 -35.47
CA GLY A 245 59.16 8.37 -34.62
C GLY A 245 59.33 8.18 -33.11
N SER A 246 59.26 6.92 -32.63
CA SER A 246 59.45 6.54 -31.22
C SER A 246 60.73 5.73 -30.94
N SER A 247 61.55 5.47 -31.96
CA SER A 247 62.74 4.62 -31.84
C SER A 247 64.00 5.44 -31.54
N GLN A 248 64.78 5.01 -30.54
CA GLN A 248 65.99 5.72 -30.08
C GLN A 248 67.25 5.48 -30.95
N TRP A 249 67.18 4.60 -31.97
CA TRP A 249 68.31 4.24 -32.80
C TRP A 249 67.89 4.02 -34.26
N GLY A 250 68.81 4.24 -35.19
CA GLY A 250 68.64 3.96 -36.61
C GLY A 250 70.01 3.85 -37.29
N ARG A 251 70.10 3.07 -38.37
CA ARG A 251 71.31 2.92 -39.17
C ARG A 251 71.12 3.64 -40.49
N PHE A 252 71.93 4.65 -40.75
CA PHE A 252 71.84 5.49 -41.95
C PHE A 252 73.00 5.22 -42.91
N PRO A 253 72.80 5.41 -44.23
CA PRO A 253 73.88 5.37 -45.21
C PRO A 253 74.94 6.44 -44.93
N GLU A 254 76.15 6.18 -45.39
CA GLU A 254 77.27 7.11 -45.27
C GLU A 254 76.95 8.44 -45.99
N GLY A 255 77.08 9.57 -45.26
CA GLY A 255 76.73 10.91 -45.76
C GLY A 255 75.35 11.46 -45.35
N VAL A 256 74.60 10.76 -44.47
CA VAL A 256 73.37 11.28 -43.83
C VAL A 256 73.65 11.62 -42.37
N GLU A 257 73.54 12.89 -41.99
CA GLU A 257 73.62 13.36 -40.60
C GLU A 257 72.24 13.70 -40.06
N ILE A 258 71.85 13.15 -38.91
CA ILE A 258 70.60 13.50 -38.23
C ILE A 258 70.91 14.39 -37.03
N ASP A 259 70.30 15.58 -36.99
CA ASP A 259 70.35 16.53 -35.89
C ASP A 259 68.96 16.63 -35.25
N ILE A 260 68.88 16.34 -33.95
CA ILE A 260 67.65 16.41 -33.15
C ILE A 260 67.72 17.69 -32.34
N LYS A 261 66.89 18.67 -32.71
CA LYS A 261 66.81 19.95 -32.00
C LYS A 261 65.67 19.91 -31.00
N GLU A 262 66.02 19.74 -29.73
CA GLU A 262 65.08 19.90 -28.62
C GLU A 262 64.79 21.39 -28.39
N SER A 263 63.53 21.71 -28.07
CA SER A 263 63.15 23.08 -27.72
C SER A 263 63.72 23.45 -26.35
N THR A 264 64.51 24.52 -26.27
CA THR A 264 65.08 25.06 -25.02
C THR A 264 64.05 25.79 -24.15
N SER A 265 62.77 25.80 -24.54
CA SER A 265 61.69 26.61 -23.94
C SER A 265 60.92 25.94 -22.80
N ARG A 266 61.59 25.17 -21.91
CA ARG A 266 60.92 24.49 -20.78
C ARG A 266 60.12 25.44 -19.86
N ASP A 267 60.56 26.68 -19.69
CA ASP A 267 59.83 27.68 -18.87
C ASP A 267 58.58 28.26 -19.53
N SER A 268 58.48 28.26 -20.87
CA SER A 268 57.32 28.84 -21.58
C SER A 268 56.05 28.02 -21.39
N PHE A 269 56.20 26.70 -21.24
CA PHE A 269 55.13 25.76 -20.89
C PHE A 269 54.49 26.09 -19.54
N ASN A 270 55.31 26.43 -18.53
CA ASN A 270 54.85 26.70 -17.17
C ASN A 270 53.95 27.93 -17.07
N VAL A 271 54.14 28.95 -17.92
CA VAL A 271 53.35 30.19 -17.89
C VAL A 271 51.85 29.93 -18.12
N PHE A 272 51.50 29.01 -19.02
CA PHE A 272 50.10 28.67 -19.29
C PHE A 272 49.47 27.91 -18.13
N ASN A 273 50.20 26.96 -17.54
CA ASN A 273 49.75 26.21 -16.36
C ASN A 273 49.61 27.11 -15.11
N GLU A 274 50.56 28.02 -14.86
CA GLU A 274 50.47 28.96 -13.73
C GLU A 274 49.27 29.90 -13.88
N LYS A 275 48.99 30.38 -15.10
CA LYS A 275 47.76 31.15 -15.36
C LYS A 275 46.50 30.32 -15.14
N ARG A 276 46.50 29.04 -15.53
CA ARG A 276 45.39 28.11 -15.26
C ARG A 276 45.18 27.89 -13.76
N LYS A 277 46.26 27.73 -12.98
CA LYS A 277 46.22 27.61 -11.52
C LYS A 277 45.66 28.87 -10.87
N ALA A 278 46.18 30.05 -11.23
CA ALA A 278 45.68 31.33 -10.73
C ALA A 278 44.17 31.51 -11.04
N ALA A 279 43.73 31.13 -12.24
CA ALA A 279 42.30 31.17 -12.58
C ALA A 279 41.47 30.21 -11.71
N ASN A 280 41.97 29.00 -11.43
CA ASN A 280 41.31 28.06 -10.51
C ASN A 280 41.25 28.60 -9.07
N GLU A 281 42.31 29.25 -8.59
CA GLU A 281 42.34 29.88 -7.27
C GLU A 281 41.30 30.99 -7.14
N GLU A 282 41.20 31.89 -8.12
CA GLU A 282 40.19 32.96 -8.16
C GLU A 282 38.75 32.39 -8.28
N LEU A 283 38.56 31.35 -9.08
CA LEU A 283 37.28 30.64 -9.20
C LEU A 283 36.88 29.97 -7.87
N SER A 284 37.85 29.43 -7.15
CA SER A 284 37.64 28.83 -5.83
C SER A 284 37.26 29.89 -4.79
N ILE A 285 37.92 31.05 -4.79
CA ILE A 285 37.55 32.18 -3.93
C ILE A 285 36.12 32.63 -4.23
N LEU A 286 35.75 32.74 -5.52
CA LEU A 286 34.43 33.17 -5.92
C LEU A 286 33.31 32.22 -5.48
N LEU A 287 33.54 30.90 -5.55
CA LEU A 287 32.48 29.89 -5.37
C LEU A 287 32.48 29.26 -3.97
N GLU A 288 33.66 29.06 -3.37
CA GLU A 288 33.87 28.45 -2.05
C GLU A 288 34.40 29.42 -0.97
N GLY A 289 34.74 30.67 -1.33
CA GLY A 289 35.21 31.68 -0.38
C GLY A 289 36.70 31.62 -0.04
N ASN A 290 37.45 30.64 -0.56
CA ASN A 290 38.89 30.53 -0.37
C ASN A 290 39.61 29.90 -1.58
N ALA A 291 40.92 30.09 -1.67
CA ALA A 291 41.77 29.49 -2.71
C ALA A 291 42.46 28.19 -2.28
N GLU A 292 42.40 27.81 -1.00
CA GLU A 292 43.22 26.73 -0.46
C GLU A 292 42.83 25.35 -1.02
N THR A 293 41.55 25.14 -1.36
CA THR A 293 41.08 23.93 -2.05
C THR A 293 41.60 23.80 -3.49
N ALA A 294 42.09 24.88 -4.08
CA ALA A 294 42.67 24.91 -5.44
C ALA A 294 44.20 24.82 -5.47
N LYS A 295 44.88 25.03 -4.33
CA LYS A 295 46.35 25.05 -4.24
C LYS A 295 46.93 23.66 -3.98
N ASP A 296 48.07 23.40 -4.62
CA ASP A 296 48.87 22.19 -4.43
C ASP A 296 50.00 22.43 -3.41
N THR A 297 49.66 22.93 -2.21
CA THR A 297 50.66 23.31 -1.19
C THR A 297 50.54 22.47 0.08
N GLY A 298 51.66 21.84 0.48
CA GLY A 298 51.75 20.87 1.58
C GLY A 298 51.62 21.40 3.02
N SER A 299 51.03 22.58 3.24
CA SER A 299 50.86 23.17 4.59
C SER A 299 49.41 23.08 5.08
N ARG A 300 48.93 21.84 5.28
CA ARG A 300 47.53 21.51 5.60
C ARG A 300 46.96 22.24 6.82
N ALA A 301 47.71 22.33 7.93
CA ALA A 301 47.16 22.82 9.20
C ALA A 301 46.69 24.28 9.22
N LYS A 302 47.28 25.18 8.40
CA LYS A 302 46.82 26.58 8.29
C LYS A 302 45.69 26.73 7.28
N ALA A 303 45.78 25.99 6.17
CA ALA A 303 44.76 25.92 5.13
C ALA A 303 43.43 25.43 5.71
N ASP A 304 43.46 24.38 6.53
CA ASP A 304 42.25 23.77 7.14
C ASP A 304 41.42 24.79 7.94
N SER A 305 42.07 25.65 8.74
CA SER A 305 41.35 26.67 9.55
C SER A 305 40.67 27.77 8.72
N ILE A 306 41.27 28.15 7.58
CA ILE A 306 40.72 29.17 6.67
C ILE A 306 39.60 28.56 5.84
N ILE A 307 39.80 27.34 5.35
CA ILE A 307 38.80 26.56 4.62
C ILE A 307 37.55 26.41 5.50
N ASP A 308 37.71 25.94 6.74
CA ASP A 308 36.61 25.70 7.67
C ASP A 308 35.85 26.99 7.98
N SER A 309 36.56 28.08 8.34
CA SER A 309 35.90 29.35 8.68
C SER A 309 35.17 30.02 7.50
N THR A 310 35.75 30.03 6.30
CA THR A 310 35.14 30.68 5.13
C THR A 310 34.01 29.85 4.51
N GLN A 311 34.21 28.54 4.37
CA GLN A 311 33.18 27.65 3.83
C GLN A 311 31.99 27.58 4.78
N ARG A 312 32.23 27.59 6.11
CA ARG A 312 31.15 27.60 7.09
C ARG A 312 30.25 28.84 6.97
N LEU A 313 30.81 30.02 6.70
CA LEU A 313 30.01 31.24 6.51
C LEU A 313 29.11 31.15 5.27
N ILE A 314 29.64 30.65 4.16
CA ILE A 314 28.88 30.44 2.93
C ILE A 314 27.81 29.37 3.12
N GLU A 315 28.16 28.28 3.80
CA GLU A 315 27.23 27.22 4.13
C GLU A 315 26.08 27.74 5.00
N LEU A 316 26.36 28.52 6.04
CA LEU A 316 25.35 29.14 6.91
C LEU A 316 24.42 30.08 6.12
N ASP A 317 24.97 30.88 5.19
CA ASP A 317 24.15 31.76 4.34
C ASP A 317 23.24 30.96 3.40
N ASP A 318 23.77 29.92 2.73
CA ASP A 318 22.97 29.05 1.87
C ASP A 318 21.90 28.28 2.62
N GLU A 319 22.22 27.83 3.83
CA GLU A 319 21.36 27.11 4.77
C GLU A 319 20.21 28.02 5.26
N LEU A 320 20.58 29.24 5.68
CA LEU A 320 19.76 30.45 5.84
C LEU A 320 18.66 30.56 4.78
N ARG A 321 19.17 30.74 3.57
CA ARG A 321 18.40 31.09 2.39
C ARG A 321 17.47 29.97 1.96
N VAL A 322 17.93 28.72 1.99
CA VAL A 322 17.07 27.57 1.67
C VAL A 322 15.95 27.45 2.70
N GLN A 323 16.23 27.67 3.99
CA GLN A 323 15.20 27.66 5.03
C GLN A 323 14.12 28.72 4.76
N TYR A 324 14.52 29.96 4.44
CA TYR A 324 13.55 31.03 4.09
C TYR A 324 12.73 30.68 2.85
N ILE A 325 13.37 30.22 1.77
CA ILE A 325 12.65 29.80 0.55
C ILE A 325 11.65 28.67 0.85
N VAL A 326 12.01 27.72 1.72
CA VAL A 326 11.11 26.63 2.08
C VAL A 326 9.93 27.16 2.90
N ASN A 327 10.18 28.00 3.91
CA ASN A 327 9.15 28.50 4.81
C ASN A 327 8.21 29.53 4.16
N ASP A 328 8.77 30.47 3.40
CA ASP A 328 8.04 31.62 2.88
C ASP A 328 7.35 31.33 1.55
N ASP A 329 7.95 30.46 0.71
CA ASP A 329 7.43 30.15 -0.63
C ASP A 329 6.91 28.72 -0.75
N LEU A 330 7.71 27.72 -0.38
CA LEU A 330 7.38 26.32 -0.66
C LEU A 330 6.25 25.80 0.22
N LEU A 331 6.33 25.94 1.55
CA LEU A 331 5.30 25.43 2.46
C LEU A 331 3.92 26.02 2.17
N PRO A 332 3.75 27.35 1.96
CA PRO A 332 2.47 27.92 1.56
C PRO A 332 1.96 27.38 0.20
N LEU A 333 2.86 27.18 -0.77
CA LEU A 333 2.50 26.59 -2.05
C LEU A 333 2.04 25.14 -1.89
N LEU A 334 2.73 24.34 -1.08
CA LEU A 334 2.35 22.95 -0.79
C LEU A 334 0.99 22.90 -0.08
N GLN A 335 0.75 23.80 0.87
CA GLN A 335 -0.55 23.95 1.53
C GLN A 335 -1.65 24.26 0.50
N GLY A 336 -1.40 25.18 -0.45
CA GLY A 336 -2.32 25.48 -1.55
C GLY A 336 -2.57 24.30 -2.51
N LEU A 337 -1.59 23.40 -2.65
CA LEU A 337 -1.72 22.15 -3.41
C LEU A 337 -2.38 21.01 -2.61
N GLY A 338 -2.77 21.25 -1.36
CA GLY A 338 -3.46 20.27 -0.51
C GLY A 338 -2.54 19.38 0.33
N TYR A 339 -1.26 19.73 0.50
CA TYR A 339 -0.42 19.09 1.52
C TYR A 339 -0.93 19.45 2.93
N PRO A 340 -0.80 18.54 3.91
CA PRO A 340 -1.29 18.73 5.28
C PRO A 340 -0.32 19.61 6.12
N PHE A 341 0.10 20.76 5.57
CA PHE A 341 0.81 21.79 6.32
C PHE A 341 -0.21 22.80 6.88
N GLU A 342 0.02 23.24 8.11
CA GLU A 342 -0.80 24.20 8.84
C GLU A 342 -0.07 25.54 8.98
N GLU A 343 -0.84 26.60 9.22
CA GLU A 343 -0.28 27.91 9.53
C GLU A 343 0.47 27.85 10.86
N GLY A 344 1.78 28.13 10.82
CA GLY A 344 2.70 28.01 11.97
C GLY A 344 3.60 26.76 11.95
N ASP A 345 3.49 25.89 10.94
CA ASP A 345 4.54 24.90 10.67
C ASP A 345 5.79 25.56 10.08
N GLU A 346 6.96 25.19 10.60
CA GLU A 346 8.25 25.76 10.17
C GLU A 346 9.26 24.66 9.85
N PHE A 347 9.91 24.75 8.70
CA PHE A 347 11.10 23.99 8.36
C PHE A 347 12.31 24.54 9.14
N GLN A 348 13.00 23.64 9.83
CA GLN A 348 14.23 23.93 10.56
C GLN A 348 15.31 22.87 10.27
N TRP A 349 16.55 23.33 10.17
CA TRP A 349 17.70 22.43 10.05
C TRP A 349 17.93 21.66 11.35
N ASN A 350 18.15 20.35 11.23
CA ASN A 350 18.38 19.47 12.37
C ASN A 350 19.89 19.22 12.56
N TYR A 351 20.53 20.05 13.39
CA TYR A 351 21.95 19.94 13.69
C TYR A 351 22.31 18.76 14.64
N ASN A 352 21.33 18.11 15.26
CA ASN A 352 21.57 16.97 16.15
C ASN A 352 21.97 15.69 15.38
N GLU A 353 21.57 15.57 14.10
CA GLU A 353 21.89 14.41 13.24
C GLU A 353 23.31 14.46 12.63
N GLN A 354 24.13 15.49 12.91
CA GLN A 354 25.45 15.69 12.26
C GLN A 354 26.66 15.83 13.19
N THR A 355 26.60 15.37 14.43
CA THR A 355 27.79 15.37 15.31
C THR A 355 28.57 14.07 15.19
N SER A 356 29.90 14.16 15.04
CA SER A 356 30.76 12.98 15.03
C SER A 356 30.76 12.31 16.42
N PRO A 357 31.01 10.99 16.53
CA PRO A 357 31.09 10.31 17.83
C PRO A 357 32.08 10.99 18.80
N LYS A 358 33.13 11.62 18.27
CA LYS A 358 34.13 12.32 19.08
C LYS A 358 33.58 13.60 19.72
N GLU A 359 32.83 14.40 18.98
CA GLU A 359 32.22 15.65 19.48
C GLU A 359 31.08 15.35 20.46
N ARG A 360 30.28 14.31 20.19
CA ARG A 360 29.25 13.82 21.11
C ARG A 360 29.85 13.37 22.45
N LEU A 361 31.01 12.69 22.41
CA LEU A 361 31.72 12.27 23.61
C LEU A 361 32.21 13.47 24.43
N ASP A 362 32.69 14.54 23.80
CA ASP A 362 33.14 15.74 24.49
C ASP A 362 31.96 16.54 25.08
N ILE A 363 30.79 16.56 24.42
CA ILE A 363 29.54 17.07 25.00
C ILE A 363 29.17 16.26 26.26
N PHE A 364 29.21 14.93 26.21
CA PHE A 364 28.90 14.09 27.37
C PHE A 364 29.89 14.28 28.53
N LYS A 365 31.18 14.49 28.25
CA LYS A 365 32.16 14.88 29.28
C LYS A 365 31.83 16.23 29.90
N GLY A 366 31.47 17.23 29.09
CA GLY A 366 31.07 18.55 29.57
C GLY A 366 29.81 18.52 30.45
N VAL A 367 28.80 17.72 30.09
CA VAL A 367 27.59 17.53 30.91
C VAL A 367 27.92 16.88 32.26
N LYS A 368 28.85 15.92 32.29
CA LYS A 368 29.36 15.30 33.52
C LYS A 368 30.15 16.29 34.39
N GLU A 369 30.97 17.15 33.79
CA GLU A 369 31.74 18.20 34.49
C GLU A 369 30.83 19.29 35.07
N LEU A 370 29.71 19.59 34.42
CA LEU A 370 28.67 20.50 34.92
C LEU A 370 27.80 19.87 36.04
N GLY A 371 28.07 18.62 36.43
CA GLY A 371 27.41 17.93 37.54
C GLY A 371 26.09 17.24 37.17
N TYR A 372 25.73 17.18 35.89
CA TYR A 372 24.52 16.52 35.42
C TYR A 372 24.79 15.08 34.96
N LYS A 373 23.81 14.19 35.20
CA LYS A 373 23.88 12.79 34.81
C LYS A 373 23.24 12.60 33.45
N VAL A 374 23.99 12.04 32.52
CA VAL A 374 23.50 11.63 31.20
C VAL A 374 23.02 10.18 31.30
N LYS A 375 21.86 9.87 30.68
CA LYS A 375 21.33 8.50 30.65
C LYS A 375 22.22 7.57 29.83
N LYS A 376 22.40 6.33 30.28
CA LYS A 376 23.26 5.32 29.64
C LYS A 376 22.83 5.06 28.20
N GLU A 377 21.52 4.90 28.00
CA GLU A 377 20.91 4.62 26.69
C GLU A 377 21.19 5.74 25.69
N GLN A 378 21.30 6.98 26.18
CA GLN A 378 21.56 8.15 25.37
C GLN A 378 23.02 8.21 24.90
N ILE A 379 23.97 7.78 25.75
CA ILE A 379 25.39 7.65 25.36
C ILE A 379 25.59 6.50 24.36
N GLU A 380 24.95 5.35 24.60
CA GLU A 380 25.06 4.16 23.73
C GLU A 380 24.47 4.42 22.33
N THR A 381 23.33 5.10 22.26
CA THR A 381 22.66 5.45 21.00
C THR A 381 23.41 6.55 20.23
N GLU A 382 23.91 7.58 20.92
CA GLU A 382 24.56 8.72 20.25
C GLU A 382 26.02 8.43 19.84
N LEU A 383 26.72 7.51 20.52
CA LEU A 383 28.11 7.13 20.22
C LEU A 383 28.27 5.81 19.46
N ASP A 384 27.18 5.06 19.26
CA ASP A 384 27.17 3.73 18.61
C ASP A 384 28.16 2.75 19.26
N VAL A 385 28.24 2.77 20.59
CA VAL A 385 29.06 1.87 21.40
C VAL A 385 28.22 1.25 22.52
N GLY A 386 28.26 -0.08 22.64
CA GLY A 386 27.64 -0.78 23.77
C GLY A 386 28.50 -0.65 25.03
N ILE A 387 27.98 0.00 26.08
CA ILE A 387 28.68 0.14 27.36
C ILE A 387 28.34 -1.06 28.23
N ILE A 388 29.27 -2.02 28.24
CA ILE A 388 29.18 -3.25 29.05
C ILE A 388 29.63 -2.95 30.49
N GLY A 389 28.79 -2.19 31.20
CA GLY A 389 28.91 -1.94 32.64
C GLY A 389 29.96 -0.90 33.06
N GLU A 390 29.78 -0.34 34.26
CA GLU A 390 30.86 0.35 35.00
C GLU A 390 31.64 -0.71 35.81
N TYR A 391 32.96 -0.57 35.93
CA TYR A 391 33.75 -1.40 36.83
C TYR A 391 33.40 -1.02 38.29
N ASP A 392 32.48 -1.76 38.89
CA ASP A 392 32.11 -1.58 40.29
C ASP A 392 33.03 -2.43 41.18
N THR A 393 34.04 -1.80 41.75
CA THR A 393 34.82 -2.37 42.84
C THR A 393 34.05 -2.17 44.14
N ASN A 394 33.32 -3.19 44.60
CA ASN A 394 33.42 -3.79 45.94
C ASN A 394 32.15 -4.56 46.39
N ASN A 395 32.37 -5.86 46.63
CA ASN A 395 31.82 -6.75 47.68
C ASN A 395 30.37 -7.29 47.69
N SER A 396 30.30 -8.61 47.51
CA SER A 396 29.33 -9.65 47.97
C SER A 396 29.11 -9.72 49.52
N PRO A 397 28.31 -10.65 50.09
CA PRO A 397 26.93 -11.12 49.81
C PRO A 397 26.01 -11.30 51.08
N GLU A 398 24.75 -11.71 50.82
CA GLU A 398 23.80 -12.56 51.62
C GLU A 398 22.89 -11.96 52.75
N PRO A 399 21.77 -12.62 53.19
CA PRO A 399 20.52 -12.98 52.48
C PRO A 399 19.23 -12.63 53.30
N THR A 400 18.01 -12.80 52.75
CA THR A 400 16.84 -13.54 53.34
C THR A 400 15.43 -13.11 52.86
N ASN A 401 14.68 -14.15 52.46
CA ASN A 401 13.29 -14.52 52.77
C ASN A 401 12.05 -13.88 52.08
N GLU A 402 11.46 -14.78 51.26
CA GLU A 402 10.05 -15.03 50.90
C GLU A 402 9.35 -14.25 49.75
N PRO A 403 8.57 -14.96 48.90
CA PRO A 403 8.04 -14.43 47.64
C PRO A 403 6.58 -13.97 47.75
N PRO A 404 6.15 -12.93 47.00
CA PRO A 404 4.74 -12.77 46.65
C PRO A 404 4.49 -13.20 45.20
N LYS A 405 3.85 -14.37 45.10
CA LYS A 405 2.70 -14.73 44.24
C LYS A 405 2.65 -14.14 42.81
N SER A 406 2.76 -15.05 41.83
CA SER A 406 2.34 -14.84 40.45
C SER A 406 0.86 -14.48 40.35
N SER A 407 0.53 -13.42 39.62
CA SER A 407 -0.81 -13.17 39.07
C SER A 407 -0.80 -13.41 37.57
N TYR A 408 -0.68 -14.66 37.14
CA TYR A 408 -1.18 -15.06 35.82
C TYR A 408 -2.67 -15.35 35.99
N MET A 409 -3.53 -14.43 35.56
CA MET A 409 -4.94 -14.76 35.28
C MET A 409 -4.95 -15.66 34.04
N GLY A 410 -4.84 -16.96 34.29
CA GLY A 410 -5.01 -17.99 33.28
C GLY A 410 -6.46 -18.06 32.83
N PHE A 411 -6.65 -18.06 31.51
CA PHE A 411 -7.82 -18.63 30.88
C PHE A 411 -7.86 -20.12 31.23
N ASN A 412 -8.72 -20.51 32.18
CA ASN A 412 -8.97 -21.91 32.46
C ASN A 412 -10.04 -22.41 31.47
N MET A 413 -9.60 -22.93 30.32
CA MET A 413 -10.46 -23.79 29.51
C MET A 413 -10.88 -25.00 30.35
N PRO A 414 -12.16 -25.41 30.33
CA PRO A 414 -12.49 -26.78 30.67
C PRO A 414 -11.63 -27.70 29.79
N HIS A 415 -10.99 -28.66 30.42
CA HIS A 415 -9.95 -29.51 29.85
C HIS A 415 -10.15 -29.86 28.37
N ALA A 416 -9.09 -29.61 27.59
CA ALA A 416 -8.90 -30.20 26.28
C ALA A 416 -8.85 -31.72 26.44
N HIS A 417 -9.95 -32.39 26.14
CA HIS A 417 -9.95 -33.82 25.84
C HIS A 417 -10.34 -34.01 24.38
N VAL A 418 -9.34 -34.46 23.62
CA VAL A 418 -9.50 -35.07 22.30
C VAL A 418 -10.29 -36.36 22.48
N ASN A 419 -11.46 -36.49 21.86
CA ASN A 419 -11.78 -37.58 20.95
C ASN A 419 -13.17 -37.42 20.31
N VAL A 420 -13.27 -38.03 19.14
CA VAL A 420 -14.20 -37.84 18.02
C VAL A 420 -15.51 -38.60 18.23
N HIS A 421 -16.65 -38.07 17.73
CA HIS A 421 -17.53 -38.69 16.73
C HIS A 421 -18.89 -37.97 16.59
N GLY A 422 -19.19 -37.49 15.38
CA GLY A 422 -20.50 -36.98 14.98
C GLY A 422 -20.48 -36.26 13.63
N ALA A 423 -20.70 -37.01 12.55
CA ALA A 423 -21.05 -36.59 11.18
C ALA A 423 -20.11 -35.59 10.43
N GLU A 424 -19.20 -36.17 9.65
CA GLU A 424 -18.67 -35.74 8.33
C GLU A 424 -18.81 -34.25 7.93
N ASN A 425 -17.82 -33.44 8.30
CA ASN A 425 -17.14 -32.47 7.42
C ASN A 425 -16.04 -31.63 8.10
N HIS A 426 -15.64 -31.94 9.33
CA HIS A 426 -14.59 -31.20 10.00
C HIS A 426 -13.23 -31.89 9.79
N ARG A 427 -12.33 -31.16 9.13
CA ARG A 427 -10.94 -31.54 8.83
C ARG A 427 -10.29 -32.18 10.06
N VAL A 428 -9.94 -33.46 9.93
CA VAL A 428 -9.18 -34.25 10.90
C VAL A 428 -7.86 -33.53 11.21
N ILE A 429 -7.60 -33.21 12.48
CA ILE A 429 -6.26 -32.79 12.91
C ILE A 429 -5.39 -34.05 12.97
N GLN A 430 -4.51 -34.20 12.00
CA GLN A 430 -3.20 -34.76 12.28
C GLN A 430 -2.20 -33.61 12.15
N ASP A 431 -1.37 -33.47 13.18
CA ASP A 431 -0.25 -32.53 13.32
C ASP A 431 -0.61 -31.05 13.54
N ILE A 432 -0.68 -30.61 14.80
CA ILE A 432 -0.40 -29.21 15.16
C ILE A 432 1.08 -28.99 14.87
N LYS A 433 1.41 -28.60 13.64
CA LYS A 433 2.73 -28.06 13.33
C LYS A 433 2.78 -26.64 13.86
N ALA A 434 3.11 -26.53 15.16
CA ALA A 434 3.55 -25.29 15.77
C ALA A 434 4.90 -24.91 15.16
N GLU A 435 4.94 -24.50 13.90
CA GLU A 435 6.08 -23.84 13.27
C GLU A 435 5.56 -22.55 12.66
N LEU A 436 6.26 -21.45 12.93
CA LEU A 436 5.94 -20.16 12.33
C LEU A 436 6.16 -20.26 10.82
N THR A 437 5.22 -19.75 10.05
CA THR A 437 5.41 -19.61 8.60
C THR A 437 6.52 -18.61 8.31
N PRO A 438 7.19 -18.67 7.14
CA PRO A 438 8.20 -17.68 6.77
C PRO A 438 7.69 -16.23 6.84
N GLN A 439 6.40 -16.03 6.54
CA GLN A 439 5.77 -14.72 6.58
C GLN A 439 5.55 -14.23 8.02
N GLU A 440 5.20 -15.13 8.93
CA GLU A 440 5.12 -14.81 10.36
C GLU A 440 6.51 -14.55 10.95
N GLU A 441 7.53 -15.30 10.54
CA GLU A 441 8.92 -15.02 10.92
C GLU A 441 9.36 -13.62 10.47
N ASP A 442 9.11 -13.26 9.22
CA ASP A 442 9.44 -11.93 8.70
C ASP A 442 8.68 -10.82 9.45
N PHE A 443 7.40 -11.04 9.74
CA PHE A 443 6.59 -10.15 10.55
C PHE A 443 7.15 -9.98 11.96
N LEU A 444 7.54 -11.07 12.64
CA LEU A 444 8.10 -11.01 13.98
C LEU A 444 9.46 -10.32 14.03
N ARG A 445 10.28 -10.48 12.99
CA ARG A 445 11.54 -9.74 12.87
C ARG A 445 11.28 -8.24 12.75
N GLN A 446 10.39 -7.84 11.84
CA GLN A 446 9.99 -6.44 11.68
C GLN A 446 9.41 -5.87 12.97
N PHE A 447 8.52 -6.61 13.63
CA PHE A 447 7.91 -6.21 14.90
C PHE A 447 8.95 -6.09 16.03
N TYR A 448 9.95 -6.99 16.08
CA TYR A 448 10.99 -6.95 17.11
C TYR A 448 11.98 -5.80 16.88
N GLU A 449 12.31 -5.50 15.62
CA GLU A 449 13.22 -4.42 15.24
C GLU A 449 12.57 -3.03 15.40
N ASP A 450 11.29 -2.90 15.05
CA ASP A 450 10.52 -1.66 15.18
C ASP A 450 9.09 -1.94 15.66
N PRO A 451 8.87 -2.05 16.99
CA PRO A 451 7.56 -2.39 17.55
C PRO A 451 6.49 -1.32 17.33
N GLN A 452 6.89 -0.07 17.06
CA GLN A 452 5.95 1.04 16.81
C GLN A 452 5.51 1.09 15.34
N SER A 453 6.24 0.46 14.43
CA SER A 453 5.87 0.39 13.01
C SER A 453 4.65 -0.47 12.71
N VAL A 454 4.28 -1.37 13.62
CA VAL A 454 3.21 -2.36 13.41
C VAL A 454 2.12 -2.19 14.46
N ASN A 455 1.04 -1.51 14.08
CA ASN A 455 -0.16 -1.35 14.89
C ASN A 455 -1.36 -2.20 14.41
N TRP A 456 -1.23 -2.85 13.26
CA TRP A 456 -2.26 -3.67 12.63
C TRP A 456 -1.64 -4.75 11.75
N ASN A 457 -2.19 -5.97 11.79
CA ASN A 457 -1.79 -7.06 10.91
C ASN A 457 -2.98 -7.53 10.07
N ASN A 458 -3.07 -7.00 8.85
CA ASN A 458 -4.13 -7.28 7.89
C ASN A 458 -4.22 -8.76 7.51
N LYS A 459 -3.08 -9.44 7.35
CA LYS A 459 -3.06 -10.85 6.93
C LYS A 459 -3.68 -11.76 7.99
N ASP A 460 -3.37 -11.52 9.26
CA ASP A 460 -3.91 -12.28 10.38
C ASP A 460 -5.38 -11.95 10.64
N PHE A 461 -5.76 -10.67 10.49
CA PHE A 461 -7.17 -10.27 10.48
C PHE A 461 -7.95 -11.04 9.42
N ILE A 462 -7.55 -10.95 8.16
CA ILE A 462 -8.16 -11.66 7.02
C ILE A 462 -8.24 -13.16 7.32
N HIS A 463 -7.15 -13.78 7.79
CA HIS A 463 -7.11 -15.23 8.05
C HIS A 463 -8.14 -15.70 9.08
N THR A 464 -8.30 -14.96 10.18
CA THR A 464 -9.19 -15.33 11.28
C THR A 464 -10.63 -14.91 11.00
N HIS A 465 -10.82 -13.66 10.57
CA HIS A 465 -12.11 -13.05 10.29
C HIS A 465 -12.90 -13.79 9.20
N GLU A 466 -12.26 -14.18 8.10
CA GLU A 466 -12.92 -14.89 7.00
C GLU A 466 -13.50 -16.24 7.43
N LYS A 467 -12.75 -16.98 8.26
CA LYS A 467 -13.20 -18.27 8.80
C LYS A 467 -14.44 -18.12 9.67
N LEU A 468 -14.52 -17.03 10.45
CA LEU A 468 -15.70 -16.75 11.28
C LEU A 468 -16.92 -16.34 10.45
N LEU A 469 -16.74 -15.54 9.39
CA LEU A 469 -17.82 -15.24 8.45
C LEU A 469 -18.31 -16.48 7.70
N GLU A 470 -17.40 -17.41 7.39
CA GLU A 470 -17.74 -18.70 6.80
C GLU A 470 -18.55 -19.56 7.79
N ALA A 471 -18.10 -19.66 9.05
CA ALA A 471 -18.83 -20.35 10.11
C ALA A 471 -20.27 -19.85 10.23
N LEU A 472 -20.42 -18.51 10.22
CA LEU A 472 -21.70 -17.82 10.28
C LEU A 472 -22.61 -18.19 9.11
N LYS A 473 -22.11 -18.09 7.88
CA LYS A 473 -22.90 -18.40 6.67
C LYS A 473 -23.25 -19.89 6.57
N GLU A 474 -22.32 -20.78 6.89
CA GLU A 474 -22.56 -22.23 6.87
C GLU A 474 -23.50 -22.68 7.99
N GLY A 475 -23.41 -22.07 9.18
CA GLY A 475 -24.29 -22.37 10.32
C GLY A 475 -25.71 -21.87 10.13
N TRP A 476 -25.89 -20.66 9.58
CA TRP A 476 -27.21 -20.11 9.29
C TRP A 476 -27.91 -20.81 8.10
N GLY A 477 -27.16 -21.09 7.03
CA GLY A 477 -27.71 -21.60 5.78
C GLY A 477 -28.30 -20.52 4.87
N ASN A 478 -29.40 -20.83 4.16
CA ASN A 478 -30.04 -19.87 3.27
C ASN A 478 -30.74 -18.75 4.05
N ILE A 479 -30.58 -17.52 3.59
CA ILE A 479 -31.15 -16.32 4.22
C ILE A 479 -32.43 -15.94 3.47
N ASP A 480 -33.54 -15.73 4.20
CA ASP A 480 -34.76 -15.19 3.59
C ASP A 480 -34.64 -13.66 3.41
N PHE A 481 -34.54 -13.24 2.15
CA PHE A 481 -34.40 -11.84 1.76
C PHE A 481 -35.73 -11.11 1.58
N ASP A 482 -36.86 -11.73 1.93
CA ASP A 482 -38.17 -11.06 1.95
C ASP A 482 -38.12 -9.74 2.75
N PHE A 483 -38.87 -8.73 2.30
CA PHE A 483 -38.83 -7.38 2.88
C PHE A 483 -39.13 -7.35 4.38
N GLU A 484 -40.01 -8.25 4.84
CA GLU A 484 -40.46 -8.37 6.25
C GLU A 484 -39.72 -9.51 6.99
N SER A 485 -38.69 -10.11 6.38
CA SER A 485 -37.93 -11.17 7.05
C SER A 485 -36.93 -10.57 8.03
N THR A 486 -36.87 -11.07 9.25
CA THR A 486 -35.81 -10.69 10.20
C THR A 486 -34.47 -11.35 9.86
N ASP A 487 -34.45 -12.38 8.99
CA ASP A 487 -33.27 -13.23 8.75
C ASP A 487 -32.10 -12.44 8.16
N HIS A 488 -32.39 -11.62 7.15
CA HIS A 488 -31.35 -10.81 6.50
C HIS A 488 -30.80 -9.74 7.45
N LEU A 489 -31.65 -9.19 8.31
CA LEU A 489 -31.22 -8.19 9.29
C LEU A 489 -30.36 -8.84 10.38
N THR A 490 -30.78 -9.96 10.93
CA THR A 490 -30.00 -10.73 11.92
C THR A 490 -28.66 -11.15 11.34
N MET A 491 -28.63 -11.66 10.10
CA MET A 491 -27.39 -12.00 9.42
C MET A 491 -26.47 -10.78 9.29
N GLU A 492 -27.00 -9.60 8.97
CA GLU A 492 -26.20 -8.40 8.80
C GLU A 492 -25.60 -7.88 10.12
N LEU A 493 -26.37 -7.99 11.20
CA LEU A 493 -25.91 -7.67 12.56
C LEU A 493 -24.89 -8.70 13.07
N PHE A 494 -25.08 -9.97 12.75
CA PHE A 494 -24.10 -11.01 13.04
C PHE A 494 -22.78 -10.76 12.28
N GLN A 495 -22.84 -10.40 10.98
CA GLN A 495 -21.64 -10.03 10.23
C GLN A 495 -20.94 -8.81 10.84
N ALA A 496 -21.69 -7.76 11.21
CA ALA A 496 -21.15 -6.58 11.89
C ALA A 496 -20.47 -6.93 13.23
N ASN A 497 -21.07 -7.83 14.01
CA ASN A 497 -20.48 -8.31 15.26
C ASN A 497 -19.19 -9.13 15.01
N ILE A 498 -19.12 -9.94 13.95
CA ILE A 498 -17.88 -10.63 13.54
C ILE A 498 -16.80 -9.62 13.08
N HIS A 499 -17.18 -8.56 12.34
CA HIS A 499 -16.26 -7.49 11.94
C HIS A 499 -15.62 -6.85 13.17
N ARG A 500 -16.43 -6.47 14.16
CA ARG A 500 -15.99 -5.94 15.46
C ARG A 500 -15.08 -6.93 16.18
N PHE A 501 -15.53 -8.17 16.36
CA PHE A 501 -14.81 -9.20 17.09
C PHE A 501 -13.45 -9.52 16.46
N GLY A 502 -13.40 -9.63 15.13
CA GLY A 502 -12.16 -9.87 14.38
C GLY A 502 -11.16 -8.72 14.53
N MET A 503 -11.63 -7.47 14.42
CA MET A 503 -10.80 -6.28 14.68
C MET A 503 -10.23 -6.31 16.09
N ASP A 504 -11.09 -6.49 17.10
CA ASP A 504 -10.70 -6.47 18.50
C ASP A 504 -9.73 -7.62 18.84
N LYS A 505 -9.91 -8.79 18.21
CA LYS A 505 -8.99 -9.93 18.30
C LYS A 505 -7.60 -9.61 17.75
N THR A 506 -7.51 -9.06 16.54
CA THR A 506 -6.23 -8.68 15.92
C THR A 506 -5.51 -7.62 16.74
N LEU A 507 -6.22 -6.63 17.28
CA LEU A 507 -5.62 -5.60 18.13
C LEU A 507 -5.12 -6.18 19.47
N SER A 508 -5.89 -7.09 20.08
CA SER A 508 -5.44 -7.81 21.29
C SER A 508 -4.20 -8.66 21.05
N GLU A 509 -4.06 -9.27 19.86
CA GLU A 509 -2.85 -9.99 19.47
C GLU A 509 -1.63 -9.05 19.46
N ILE A 510 -1.75 -7.86 18.86
CA ILE A 510 -0.68 -6.83 18.86
C ILE A 510 -0.35 -6.34 20.27
N LEU A 511 -1.35 -6.17 21.15
CA LEU A 511 -1.11 -5.78 22.55
C LEU A 511 -0.30 -6.84 23.30
N GLN A 512 -0.64 -8.13 23.13
CA GLN A 512 0.11 -9.22 23.76
C GLN A 512 1.51 -9.39 23.17
N LEU A 513 1.70 -9.17 21.86
CA LEU A 513 3.04 -9.13 21.26
C LEU A 513 3.92 -8.09 21.94
N ASN A 514 3.39 -6.88 22.17
CA ASN A 514 4.10 -5.81 22.87
C ASN A 514 4.46 -6.19 24.32
N GLU A 515 3.58 -6.89 25.05
CA GLU A 515 3.86 -7.38 26.40
C GLU A 515 4.95 -8.47 26.42
N ILE A 516 4.89 -9.42 25.49
CA ILE A 516 5.91 -10.47 25.33
C ILE A 516 7.25 -9.85 24.97
N LEU A 517 7.26 -8.85 24.09
CA LEU A 517 8.47 -8.12 23.72
C LEU A 517 9.12 -7.45 24.92
N LYS A 518 8.35 -6.70 25.72
CA LYS A 518 8.84 -5.99 26.92
C LYS A 518 9.46 -6.92 27.98
N THR A 519 9.06 -8.19 27.98
CA THR A 519 9.46 -9.16 29.01
C THR A 519 10.45 -10.21 28.52
N SER A 520 10.79 -10.21 27.23
CA SER A 520 11.78 -11.13 26.64
C SER A 520 13.18 -10.51 26.64
N LYS A 521 14.22 -11.32 26.86
CA LYS A 521 15.61 -10.84 26.89
C LYS A 521 16.24 -10.65 25.51
N ASP A 522 15.88 -11.55 24.59
CA ASP A 522 16.40 -11.58 23.23
C ASP A 522 15.33 -12.06 22.23
N PHE A 523 15.67 -12.01 20.94
CA PHE A 523 14.78 -12.41 19.86
C PHE A 523 14.40 -13.89 19.93
N SER A 524 15.29 -14.77 20.42
CA SER A 524 15.02 -16.20 20.51
C SER A 524 13.94 -16.50 21.55
N GLU A 525 14.05 -15.88 22.73
CA GLU A 525 13.04 -15.97 23.79
C GLU A 525 11.71 -15.35 23.36
N PHE A 526 11.75 -14.17 22.73
CA PHE A 526 10.57 -13.51 22.16
C PHE A 526 9.86 -14.44 21.17
N ARG A 527 10.61 -14.95 20.18
CA ARG A 527 10.09 -15.83 19.12
C ARG A 527 9.44 -17.10 19.68
N GLU A 528 10.07 -17.78 20.64
CA GLU A 528 9.49 -19.01 21.21
C GLU A 528 8.23 -18.74 22.06
N ARG A 529 8.15 -17.59 22.74
CA ARG A 529 6.94 -17.19 23.47
C ARG A 529 5.81 -16.83 22.51
N VAL A 530 6.11 -16.06 21.46
CA VAL A 530 5.13 -15.67 20.45
C VAL A 530 4.62 -16.88 19.64
N LYS A 531 5.49 -17.84 19.32
CA LYS A 531 5.11 -19.10 18.67
C LYS A 531 3.96 -19.82 19.40
N ARG A 532 4.00 -19.84 20.74
CA ARG A 532 2.91 -20.41 21.56
C ARG A 532 1.67 -19.52 21.55
N MET A 533 1.84 -18.20 21.58
CA MET A 533 0.75 -17.23 21.49
C MET A 533 -0.02 -17.35 20.16
N PHE A 534 0.68 -17.42 19.02
CA PHE A 534 0.06 -17.59 17.70
C PHE A 534 -0.71 -18.90 17.58
N ALA A 535 -0.19 -20.02 18.10
CA ALA A 535 -0.94 -21.27 18.14
C ALA A 535 -2.28 -21.12 18.89
N ASN A 536 -2.31 -20.34 19.98
CA ASN A 536 -3.55 -20.04 20.68
C ASN A 536 -4.51 -19.21 19.81
N TYR A 537 -4.08 -18.05 19.31
CA TYR A 537 -4.93 -17.14 18.53
C TYR A 537 -5.43 -17.73 17.22
N LYS A 538 -4.54 -18.38 16.47
CA LYS A 538 -4.73 -18.74 15.05
C LYS A 538 -5.22 -20.17 14.84
N GLU A 539 -5.11 -21.03 15.86
CA GLU A 539 -5.57 -22.42 15.77
C GLU A 539 -6.55 -22.82 16.88
N ILE A 540 -6.14 -22.72 18.14
CA ILE A 540 -6.92 -23.28 19.26
C ILE A 540 -8.18 -22.44 19.53
N TRP A 541 -8.01 -21.14 19.76
CA TRP A 541 -9.13 -20.23 20.02
C TRP A 541 -9.95 -20.02 18.77
N LEU A 542 -9.31 -19.87 17.61
CA LEU A 542 -10.02 -19.73 16.34
C LEU A 542 -10.96 -20.91 16.06
N ARG A 543 -10.58 -22.14 16.44
CA ARG A 543 -11.47 -23.31 16.34
C ARG A 543 -12.69 -23.18 17.24
N ALA A 544 -12.48 -22.90 18.53
CA ALA A 544 -13.58 -22.76 19.48
C ALA A 544 -14.51 -21.58 19.12
N GLU A 545 -13.96 -20.49 18.60
CA GLU A 545 -14.70 -19.34 18.08
C GLU A 545 -15.48 -19.70 16.82
N TRP A 546 -14.90 -20.49 15.91
CA TRP A 546 -15.58 -20.98 14.72
C TRP A 546 -16.76 -21.87 15.11
N ASP A 547 -16.55 -22.84 16.00
CA ASP A 547 -17.59 -23.76 16.48
C ASP A 547 -18.73 -22.98 17.18
N HIS A 548 -18.38 -21.97 17.98
CA HIS A 548 -19.34 -21.07 18.62
C HIS A 548 -20.13 -20.24 17.60
N ALA A 549 -19.43 -19.59 16.66
CA ALA A 549 -20.07 -18.78 15.63
C ALA A 549 -21.04 -19.61 14.77
N TRP A 550 -20.65 -20.83 14.41
CA TRP A 550 -21.49 -21.77 13.70
C TRP A 550 -22.73 -22.17 14.52
N ALA A 551 -22.56 -22.52 15.80
CA ALA A 551 -23.65 -22.92 16.69
C ALA A 551 -24.64 -21.78 16.96
N VAL A 552 -24.14 -20.55 17.20
CA VAL A 552 -24.98 -19.36 17.36
C VAL A 552 -25.74 -19.05 16.07
N ALA A 553 -25.10 -19.17 14.90
CA ALA A 553 -25.76 -18.97 13.63
C ALA A 553 -26.89 -19.99 13.39
N GLN A 554 -26.63 -21.26 13.69
CA GLN A 554 -27.60 -22.33 13.58
C GLN A 554 -28.79 -22.11 14.53
N MET A 555 -28.52 -21.77 15.79
CA MET A 555 -29.58 -21.48 16.75
C MET A 555 -30.34 -20.20 16.39
N GLY A 556 -29.66 -19.18 15.86
CA GLY A 556 -30.30 -17.95 15.39
C GLY A 556 -31.31 -18.23 14.27
N ALA A 557 -30.89 -18.98 13.25
CA ALA A 557 -31.77 -19.41 12.17
C ALA A 557 -32.94 -20.24 12.71
N LYS A 558 -32.64 -21.20 13.60
CA LYS A 558 -33.64 -22.08 14.23
C LYS A 558 -34.63 -21.30 15.08
N TYR A 559 -34.17 -20.34 15.86
CA TYR A 559 -35.01 -19.50 16.71
C TYR A 559 -36.01 -18.71 15.87
N VAL A 560 -35.58 -18.14 14.74
CA VAL A 560 -36.51 -17.46 13.84
C VAL A 560 -37.56 -18.43 13.29
N GLU A 561 -37.18 -19.66 12.95
CA GLU A 561 -38.14 -20.72 12.57
C GLU A 561 -39.11 -21.03 13.73
N MET A 562 -38.59 -21.27 14.92
CA MET A 562 -39.37 -21.59 16.13
C MET A 562 -40.38 -20.48 16.45
N MET A 563 -39.99 -19.21 16.32
CA MET A 563 -40.88 -18.08 16.59
C MET A 563 -41.95 -17.90 15.52
N ARG A 564 -41.68 -18.27 14.26
CA ARG A 564 -42.71 -18.29 13.19
C ARG A 564 -43.79 -19.33 13.45
N ASP A 565 -43.44 -20.45 14.08
CA ASP A 565 -44.35 -21.58 14.34
C ASP A 565 -44.95 -21.57 15.75
N ILE A 566 -44.88 -20.45 16.48
CA ILE A 566 -45.32 -20.34 17.89
C ILE A 566 -46.80 -20.72 18.11
N ASP A 567 -47.66 -20.53 17.12
CA ASP A 567 -49.09 -20.85 17.23
C ASP A 567 -49.37 -22.36 17.19
N ILE A 568 -48.51 -23.14 16.51
CA ILE A 568 -48.67 -24.61 16.36
C ILE A 568 -47.74 -25.39 17.29
N ALA A 569 -46.58 -24.81 17.62
CA ALA A 569 -45.59 -25.32 18.54
C ALA A 569 -45.21 -24.21 19.52
N PRO A 570 -46.00 -23.95 20.58
CA PRO A 570 -45.72 -22.88 21.53
C PRO A 570 -44.57 -23.21 22.48
N TYR A 571 -44.12 -24.46 22.50
CA TYR A 571 -43.10 -24.94 23.43
C TYR A 571 -41.83 -25.35 22.68
N TRP A 572 -40.72 -25.41 23.39
CA TRP A 572 -39.48 -25.97 22.90
C TRP A 572 -38.83 -26.86 23.96
N ARG A 573 -38.10 -27.89 23.51
CA ARG A 573 -37.38 -28.83 24.38
C ARG A 573 -35.89 -28.67 24.20
N PHE A 574 -35.14 -28.56 25.30
CA PHE A 574 -33.69 -28.64 25.24
C PHE A 574 -33.26 -30.10 25.04
N VAL A 575 -32.37 -30.34 24.07
CA VAL A 575 -31.86 -31.67 23.74
C VAL A 575 -30.35 -31.66 23.90
N ALA A 576 -29.85 -32.35 24.91
CA ALA A 576 -28.41 -32.46 25.14
C ALA A 576 -27.84 -33.64 24.36
N MET A 577 -26.65 -33.45 23.79
CA MET A 577 -25.85 -34.57 23.31
C MET A 577 -25.18 -35.22 24.52
N LEU A 578 -25.70 -36.38 24.96
CA LEU A 578 -25.23 -37.09 26.16
C LEU A 578 -24.07 -38.05 25.83
N ASP A 579 -22.84 -37.55 25.93
CA ASP A 579 -21.60 -38.32 25.87
C ASP A 579 -20.55 -37.84 26.90
N GLU A 580 -19.31 -38.34 26.81
CA GLU A 580 -18.20 -38.00 27.71
C GLU A 580 -17.86 -36.50 27.75
N GLY A 581 -18.22 -35.73 26.72
CA GLY A 581 -17.99 -34.29 26.63
C GLY A 581 -19.17 -33.43 27.09
N THR A 582 -20.21 -34.01 27.69
CA THR A 582 -21.40 -33.28 28.15
C THR A 582 -21.12 -32.54 29.45
N THR A 583 -21.45 -31.25 29.53
CA THR A 583 -21.37 -30.48 30.77
C THR A 583 -22.59 -30.72 31.66
N LEU A 584 -22.45 -30.48 32.97
CA LEU A 584 -23.55 -30.61 33.94
C LEU A 584 -24.74 -29.72 33.58
N VAL A 585 -24.49 -28.49 33.14
CA VAL A 585 -25.55 -27.56 32.74
C VAL A 585 -26.36 -28.12 31.57
N CYS A 586 -25.70 -28.70 30.56
CA CYS A 586 -26.39 -29.32 29.43
C CYS A 586 -27.17 -30.57 29.84
N SER A 587 -26.59 -31.48 30.62
CA SER A 587 -27.27 -32.70 31.04
C SER A 587 -28.42 -32.45 32.02
N SER A 588 -28.31 -31.43 32.87
CA SER A 588 -29.37 -31.02 33.80
C SER A 588 -30.61 -30.46 33.10
N LEU A 589 -30.44 -29.90 31.90
CA LEU A 589 -31.51 -29.33 31.09
C LEU A 589 -32.05 -30.31 30.04
N ASP A 590 -31.45 -31.50 29.91
CA ASP A 590 -31.87 -32.46 28.89
C ASP A 590 -33.35 -32.83 29.02
N ASN A 591 -34.05 -32.80 27.89
CA ASN A 591 -35.49 -33.03 27.78
C ASN A 591 -36.40 -32.06 28.55
N ILE A 592 -35.87 -30.99 29.15
CA ILE A 592 -36.70 -29.94 29.78
C ILE A 592 -37.43 -29.15 28.70
N VAL A 593 -38.72 -28.92 28.92
CA VAL A 593 -39.61 -28.19 28.00
C VAL A 593 -39.94 -26.80 28.57
N PHE A 594 -39.80 -25.78 27.73
CA PHE A 594 -40.04 -24.38 28.05
C PHE A 594 -41.11 -23.78 27.14
N ASP A 595 -41.77 -22.72 27.61
CA ASP A 595 -42.65 -21.89 26.78
C ASP A 595 -41.83 -20.87 25.97
N LYS A 596 -42.05 -20.81 24.65
CA LYS A 596 -41.39 -19.82 23.76
C LYS A 596 -41.72 -18.36 24.14
N ARG A 597 -42.82 -18.15 24.87
CA ARG A 597 -43.26 -16.85 25.39
C ARG A 597 -42.50 -16.45 26.66
N ASP A 598 -41.84 -17.39 27.35
CA ASP A 598 -40.96 -17.07 28.47
C ASP A 598 -39.61 -16.57 27.94
N LYS A 599 -39.52 -15.25 27.77
CA LYS A 599 -38.29 -14.59 27.31
C LYS A 599 -37.12 -14.76 28.27
N LYS A 600 -37.36 -14.99 29.58
CA LYS A 600 -36.27 -15.23 30.53
C LYS A 600 -35.70 -16.63 30.34
N ALA A 601 -36.54 -17.63 30.08
CA ALA A 601 -36.07 -19.00 29.81
C ALA A 601 -35.31 -19.12 28.48
N SER A 602 -35.48 -18.18 27.56
CA SER A 602 -34.82 -18.20 26.24
C SER A 602 -33.29 -18.09 26.31
N VAL A 603 -32.71 -17.66 27.44
CA VAL A 603 -31.25 -17.68 27.66
C VAL A 603 -30.67 -19.10 27.75
N PHE A 604 -31.52 -20.12 27.91
CA PHE A 604 -31.13 -21.52 27.91
C PHE A 604 -31.22 -22.17 26.52
N LEU A 605 -31.50 -21.39 25.47
CA LEU A 605 -31.30 -21.87 24.11
C LEU A 605 -29.79 -22.02 23.85
N PRO A 606 -29.33 -23.18 23.35
CA PRO A 606 -27.90 -23.41 23.15
C PRO A 606 -27.31 -22.50 22.06
N PRO A 607 -25.99 -22.21 22.05
CA PRO A 607 -24.97 -22.79 22.93
C PRO A 607 -24.96 -22.20 24.34
N LEU A 608 -24.73 -23.05 25.35
CA LEU A 608 -24.61 -22.62 26.77
C LEU A 608 -23.17 -22.44 27.24
N HIS A 609 -22.21 -22.84 26.41
CA HIS A 609 -20.78 -22.73 26.63
C HIS A 609 -20.05 -22.95 25.29
N PHE A 610 -18.74 -22.68 25.24
CA PHE A 610 -17.92 -23.02 24.08
C PHE A 610 -17.96 -24.53 23.81
N ASN A 611 -17.98 -24.91 22.52
CA ASN A 611 -18.12 -26.30 22.06
C ASN A 611 -19.39 -27.00 22.56
N CYS A 612 -20.45 -26.24 22.84
CA CYS A 612 -21.76 -26.82 23.14
C CYS A 612 -22.33 -27.49 21.88
N ARG A 613 -22.82 -28.73 22.04
CA ARG A 613 -23.39 -29.56 20.97
C ARG A 613 -24.88 -29.85 21.20
N SER A 614 -25.47 -29.19 22.20
CA SER A 614 -26.89 -29.28 22.48
C SER A 614 -27.71 -28.55 21.42
N ASP A 615 -28.97 -28.96 21.27
CA ASP A 615 -29.92 -28.39 20.34
C ASP A 615 -31.27 -28.11 21.06
N ALA A 616 -32.22 -27.48 20.37
CA ALA A 616 -33.56 -27.20 20.87
C ALA A 616 -34.63 -27.69 19.88
N GLU A 617 -35.59 -28.52 20.28
CA GLU A 617 -36.63 -29.04 19.38
C GLU A 617 -37.99 -28.36 19.60
N ASP A 618 -38.74 -28.15 18.52
CA ASP A 618 -40.12 -27.68 18.61
C ASP A 618 -41.05 -28.72 19.22
N VAL A 619 -41.86 -28.26 20.19
CA VAL A 619 -42.83 -29.10 20.88
C VAL A 619 -44.25 -28.58 20.58
N PRO A 620 -45.14 -29.42 20.02
CA PRO A 620 -46.47 -29.01 19.57
C PRO A 620 -47.38 -28.61 20.74
N ALA A 621 -48.43 -27.84 20.45
CA ALA A 621 -49.42 -27.41 21.42
C ALA A 621 -50.14 -28.57 22.14
N THR A 622 -50.12 -29.78 21.56
CA THR A 622 -50.71 -31.00 22.13
C THR A 622 -49.87 -31.64 23.23
N TYR A 623 -48.69 -31.10 23.55
CA TYR A 623 -47.84 -31.63 24.63
C TYR A 623 -48.49 -31.44 26.00
N THR A 624 -48.54 -32.51 26.80
CA THR A 624 -49.20 -32.56 28.11
C THR A 624 -48.24 -32.72 29.29
N GLY A 625 -46.93 -32.70 29.06
CA GLY A 625 -45.91 -32.82 30.11
C GLY A 625 -45.64 -31.52 30.87
N LYS A 626 -44.71 -31.57 31.84
CA LYS A 626 -44.33 -30.38 32.64
C LYS A 626 -43.68 -29.32 31.74
N ILE A 627 -44.16 -28.08 31.85
CA ILE A 627 -43.52 -26.89 31.29
C ILE A 627 -42.73 -26.24 32.44
N SER A 628 -41.43 -26.09 32.27
CA SER A 628 -40.52 -25.49 33.24
C SER A 628 -40.38 -23.99 33.02
N SER A 629 -40.18 -23.25 34.10
CA SER A 629 -39.85 -21.82 34.08
C SER A 629 -38.34 -21.58 34.09
N PHE A 630 -37.93 -20.33 33.84
CA PHE A 630 -36.54 -19.89 34.10
C PHE A 630 -36.03 -20.30 35.49
N SER A 631 -36.84 -20.12 36.54
CA SER A 631 -36.45 -20.44 37.92
C SER A 631 -36.28 -21.95 38.15
N ASP A 632 -37.09 -22.79 37.49
CA ASP A 632 -36.91 -24.25 37.54
C ASP A 632 -35.56 -24.65 36.94
N ALA A 633 -35.18 -24.05 35.80
CA ALA A 633 -33.92 -24.33 35.12
C ALA A 633 -32.69 -23.88 35.93
N VAL A 634 -32.73 -22.69 36.52
CA VAL A 634 -31.64 -22.22 37.42
C VAL A 634 -31.50 -23.12 38.64
N THR A 635 -32.61 -23.63 39.17
CA THR A 635 -32.56 -24.53 40.35
C THR A 635 -31.96 -25.89 40.01
N ALA A 636 -32.03 -26.33 38.75
CA ALA A 636 -31.46 -27.61 38.30
C ALA A 636 -29.93 -27.61 38.33
N ASP A 637 -29.28 -26.48 37.98
CA ASP A 637 -27.83 -26.29 38.12
C ASP A 637 -27.49 -24.80 38.40
N PRO A 638 -27.58 -24.35 39.68
CA PRO A 638 -27.30 -22.96 40.03
C PRO A 638 -25.86 -22.54 39.73
N GLU A 639 -24.90 -23.44 39.95
CA GLU A 639 -23.49 -23.18 39.69
C GLU A 639 -23.18 -23.12 38.19
N GLY A 640 -23.83 -23.98 37.39
CA GLY A 640 -23.77 -23.95 35.94
C GLY A 640 -24.29 -22.64 35.38
N TYR A 641 -25.45 -22.17 35.84
CA TYR A 641 -26.01 -20.89 35.40
C TYR A 641 -25.11 -19.69 35.75
N GLU A 642 -24.55 -19.65 36.97
CA GLU A 642 -23.59 -18.61 37.34
C GLU A 642 -22.31 -18.66 36.49
N ARG A 643 -21.87 -19.86 36.09
CA ARG A 643 -20.74 -20.04 35.17
C ARG A 643 -21.07 -19.55 33.76
N MET A 644 -22.26 -19.87 33.24
CA MET A 644 -22.76 -19.33 31.96
C MET A 644 -22.71 -17.81 31.97
N LYS A 645 -23.27 -17.18 33.01
CA LYS A 645 -23.31 -15.73 33.16
C LYS A 645 -21.90 -15.10 33.19
N ARG A 646 -20.98 -15.68 33.95
CA ARG A 646 -19.57 -15.22 33.98
C ARG A 646 -18.87 -15.33 32.62
N GLN A 647 -19.24 -16.33 31.82
CA GLN A 647 -18.68 -16.56 30.49
C GLN A 647 -19.45 -15.83 29.37
N GLY A 648 -20.56 -15.15 29.70
CA GLY A 648 -21.41 -14.47 28.73
C GLY A 648 -22.25 -15.42 27.88
N PHE A 649 -22.77 -16.50 28.44
CA PHE A 649 -23.71 -17.40 27.77
C PHE A 649 -25.15 -17.26 28.28
N ASP A 650 -25.42 -16.34 29.19
CA ASP A 650 -26.77 -16.00 29.68
C ASP A 650 -27.55 -15.11 28.70
N VAL A 651 -27.48 -15.45 27.41
CA VAL A 651 -27.98 -14.65 26.31
C VAL A 651 -28.94 -15.47 25.45
N ASN A 652 -30.05 -14.88 25.03
CA ASN A 652 -30.87 -15.46 23.98
C ASN A 652 -30.23 -15.21 22.62
N TRP A 653 -29.41 -16.15 22.14
CA TRP A 653 -28.69 -16.06 20.86
C TRP A 653 -29.59 -15.79 19.65
N GLY A 654 -30.87 -16.18 19.73
CA GLY A 654 -31.85 -15.92 18.67
C GLY A 654 -32.34 -14.48 18.57
N GLU A 655 -32.26 -13.71 19.66
CA GLU A 655 -32.70 -12.29 19.72
C GLU A 655 -31.56 -11.30 19.93
N ALA A 656 -30.42 -11.77 20.44
CA ALA A 656 -29.30 -10.90 20.80
C ALA A 656 -28.72 -10.15 19.59
N GLN A 657 -28.87 -10.73 18.39
CA GLN A 657 -28.34 -10.18 17.14
C GLN A 657 -26.82 -9.96 17.18
N GLU A 658 -26.12 -10.69 18.05
CA GLU A 658 -24.67 -10.74 18.19
C GLU A 658 -24.22 -12.20 18.28
N VAL A 659 -23.01 -12.48 17.78
CA VAL A 659 -22.38 -13.80 17.83
C VAL A 659 -21.50 -13.93 19.08
N PHE A 660 -20.77 -12.86 19.38
CA PHE A 660 -19.95 -12.70 20.57
C PHE A 660 -20.39 -11.45 21.32
N ASN A 661 -20.68 -11.60 22.61
CA ASN A 661 -21.07 -10.46 23.44
C ASN A 661 -19.85 -9.71 24.00
N ALA A 662 -20.11 -8.59 24.69
CA ALA A 662 -19.07 -7.76 25.28
C ALA A 662 -18.15 -8.49 26.27
N THR A 663 -18.66 -9.51 26.99
CA THR A 663 -17.89 -10.35 27.93
C THR A 663 -16.89 -11.24 27.21
N GLN A 664 -17.23 -11.69 25.99
CA GLN A 664 -16.40 -12.56 25.18
C GLN A 664 -15.36 -11.78 24.35
N ASN A 665 -15.59 -10.49 24.11
CA ASN A 665 -14.73 -9.61 23.34
C ASN A 665 -13.31 -9.49 23.94
N TYR A 666 -12.30 -9.44 23.06
CA TYR A 666 -10.89 -9.42 23.40
C TYR A 666 -10.43 -8.11 24.05
N LEU A 667 -10.87 -6.94 23.58
CA LEU A 667 -10.40 -5.66 24.11
C LEU A 667 -10.98 -5.33 25.49
N THR A 668 -12.22 -5.75 25.77
CA THR A 668 -12.83 -5.63 27.10
C THR A 668 -11.97 -6.28 28.17
N LYS A 669 -11.37 -7.44 27.86
CA LYS A 669 -10.48 -8.18 28.76
C LYS A 669 -9.16 -7.46 29.01
N ALA A 670 -8.70 -6.63 28.05
CA ALA A 670 -7.56 -5.76 28.20
C ALA A 670 -7.89 -4.41 28.88
N GLY A 671 -9.14 -4.21 29.34
CA GLY A 671 -9.58 -2.97 29.98
C GLY A 671 -9.85 -1.82 29.00
N ILE A 672 -9.95 -2.10 27.71
CA ILE A 672 -10.22 -1.12 26.65
C ILE A 672 -11.70 -1.23 26.27
N SER A 673 -12.45 -0.13 26.40
CA SER A 673 -13.92 -0.14 26.21
C SER A 673 -14.34 -0.30 24.74
N SER A 674 -13.73 0.45 23.82
CA SER A 674 -13.96 0.30 22.37
C SER A 674 -12.98 1.19 21.59
N ILE A 675 -12.56 0.71 20.42
CA ILE A 675 -11.79 1.47 19.43
C ILE A 675 -12.67 1.78 18.22
N ASN A 676 -12.60 3.00 17.68
CA ASN A 676 -13.38 3.40 16.50
C ASN A 676 -12.79 2.77 15.22
N PRO A 677 -13.54 1.95 14.45
CA PRO A 677 -13.06 1.36 13.21
C PRO A 677 -12.65 2.38 12.14
N GLU A 678 -13.19 3.61 12.17
CA GLU A 678 -12.80 4.67 11.23
C GLU A 678 -11.36 5.21 11.44
N MET A 679 -10.65 4.72 12.46
CA MET A 679 -9.21 4.96 12.58
C MET A 679 -8.39 4.30 11.47
N PHE A 680 -8.93 3.23 10.86
CA PHE A 680 -8.26 2.56 9.75
C PHE A 680 -8.59 3.26 8.44
N ASP A 681 -7.56 3.41 7.60
CA ASP A 681 -7.70 3.78 6.21
C ASP A 681 -7.24 2.63 5.30
N PHE A 682 -7.34 2.82 3.99
CA PHE A 682 -6.92 1.83 2.99
C PHE A 682 -5.47 1.34 3.17
N SER A 683 -4.57 2.15 3.73
CA SER A 683 -3.16 1.78 3.89
C SER A 683 -2.97 0.68 4.93
N ALA A 684 -3.84 0.61 5.95
CA ALA A 684 -3.86 -0.47 6.93
C ALA A 684 -4.15 -1.85 6.28
N PHE A 685 -4.72 -1.88 5.08
CA PHE A 685 -5.11 -3.12 4.40
C PHE A 685 -4.23 -3.46 3.20
N ASP A 686 -2.99 -2.94 3.17
CA ASP A 686 -2.03 -3.11 2.07
C ASP A 686 -2.57 -2.61 0.71
N LEU A 687 -3.61 -1.78 0.72
CA LEU A 687 -4.17 -1.23 -0.51
C LEU A 687 -3.34 -0.02 -0.96
N LYS A 688 -3.24 0.13 -2.28
CA LYS A 688 -2.55 1.27 -2.87
C LYS A 688 -3.45 2.50 -2.81
N PRO A 689 -2.89 3.71 -2.66
CA PRO A 689 -3.66 4.94 -2.79
C PRO A 689 -4.33 5.06 -4.16
N PHE A 690 -5.40 5.85 -4.25
CA PHE A 690 -6.30 5.86 -5.38
C PHE A 690 -5.63 6.13 -6.72
N GLY A 691 -4.71 7.10 -6.86
CA GLY A 691 -4.13 7.32 -8.19
C GLY A 691 -3.22 6.17 -8.64
N PHE A 692 -2.85 5.23 -7.77
CA PHE A 692 -2.22 3.96 -8.18
C PHE A 692 -3.19 2.96 -8.78
N ILE A 693 -4.48 3.19 -8.65
CA ILE A 693 -5.55 2.41 -9.24
C ILE A 693 -5.80 2.94 -10.65
N SER A 694 -5.85 2.04 -11.63
CA SER A 694 -6.25 2.36 -13.00
C SER A 694 -7.67 1.85 -13.22
N PRO A 695 -8.70 2.71 -13.15
CA PRO A 695 -10.09 2.27 -13.26
C PRO A 695 -10.36 1.64 -14.63
N LYS A 696 -10.76 0.36 -14.63
CA LYS A 696 -11.10 -0.36 -15.87
C LYS A 696 -12.58 -0.22 -16.23
N SER A 697 -13.43 -0.05 -15.21
CA SER A 697 -14.88 -0.01 -15.34
C SER A 697 -15.35 1.28 -16.00
N SER A 698 -16.17 1.14 -17.04
CA SER A 698 -16.88 2.28 -17.64
C SER A 698 -18.21 2.48 -16.90
N TRP A 699 -18.80 3.66 -17.01
CA TRP A 699 -20.11 3.91 -16.42
C TRP A 699 -21.17 2.94 -16.99
N PRO A 700 -22.14 2.48 -16.17
CA PRO A 700 -23.11 1.49 -16.61
C PRO A 700 -24.09 2.06 -17.65
N GLU A 701 -24.13 1.44 -18.83
CA GLU A 701 -24.99 1.87 -19.94
C GLU A 701 -26.28 1.04 -20.07
N LYS A 702 -26.26 -0.22 -19.63
CA LYS A 702 -27.38 -1.16 -19.76
C LYS A 702 -28.67 -0.56 -19.20
N SER A 703 -29.78 -0.75 -19.92
CA SER A 703 -31.09 -0.26 -19.50
C SER A 703 -31.49 -0.91 -18.17
N LEU A 704 -31.85 -0.09 -17.19
CA LEU A 704 -32.30 -0.58 -15.90
C LEU A 704 -33.80 -0.88 -15.94
N ASN A 705 -34.19 -2.09 -15.55
CA ASN A 705 -35.60 -2.43 -15.38
C ASN A 705 -35.97 -2.31 -13.90
N ILE A 706 -36.39 -1.11 -13.49
CA ILE A 706 -36.69 -0.79 -12.08
C ILE A 706 -37.73 -1.75 -11.49
N TYR A 707 -38.73 -2.16 -12.28
CA TYR A 707 -39.77 -3.12 -11.86
C TYR A 707 -39.22 -4.51 -11.51
N GLN A 708 -37.98 -4.85 -11.90
CA GLN A 708 -37.26 -6.08 -11.49
C GLN A 708 -36.68 -5.99 -10.09
N LEU A 709 -36.33 -4.80 -9.65
CA LEU A 709 -35.66 -4.56 -8.39
C LEU A 709 -36.63 -4.10 -7.29
N THR A 710 -37.79 -3.55 -7.65
CA THR A 710 -38.78 -3.11 -6.65
C THR A 710 -39.27 -4.28 -5.81
N ASP A 711 -39.33 -4.20 -4.49
CA ASP A 711 -39.95 -5.19 -3.60
C ASP A 711 -41.46 -4.92 -3.40
N ARG A 712 -42.10 -5.62 -2.45
CA ARG A 712 -43.52 -5.43 -2.11
C ARG A 712 -43.82 -4.12 -1.41
N GLY A 713 -42.89 -3.63 -0.61
CA GLY A 713 -42.98 -2.32 0.07
C GLY A 713 -42.80 -1.16 -0.91
N GLY A 714 -42.50 -1.44 -2.18
CA GLY A 714 -42.29 -0.44 -3.21
C GLY A 714 -40.86 0.09 -3.24
N ASN A 715 -39.96 -0.39 -2.38
CA ASN A 715 -38.55 0.02 -2.36
C ASN A 715 -37.72 -0.79 -3.35
N ILE A 716 -36.54 -0.31 -3.72
CA ILE A 716 -35.64 -1.03 -4.64
C ILE A 716 -34.75 -1.93 -3.80
N ARG A 717 -34.79 -3.25 -4.02
CA ARG A 717 -33.92 -4.24 -3.36
C ARG A 717 -32.86 -4.73 -4.35
N ILE A 718 -31.59 -4.59 -3.98
CA ILE A 718 -30.42 -4.97 -4.78
C ILE A 718 -29.62 -5.99 -3.96
N THR A 719 -29.18 -7.07 -4.60
CA THR A 719 -28.23 -7.99 -3.96
C THR A 719 -26.83 -7.42 -4.13
N ASP A 720 -26.14 -7.17 -3.03
CA ASP A 720 -24.84 -6.53 -3.03
C ASP A 720 -23.68 -7.50 -3.33
N ALA A 721 -22.46 -6.98 -3.40
CA ALA A 721 -21.27 -7.75 -3.74
C ALA A 721 -20.88 -8.85 -2.71
N GLN A 722 -21.44 -8.76 -1.49
CA GLN A 722 -21.30 -9.75 -0.41
C GLN A 722 -22.44 -10.78 -0.39
N ASP A 723 -23.33 -10.72 -1.39
CA ASP A 723 -24.51 -11.56 -1.56
C ASP A 723 -25.63 -11.26 -0.51
N MET A 724 -25.66 -10.03 0.02
CA MET A 724 -26.65 -9.52 0.99
C MET A 724 -27.61 -8.49 0.36
N PRO A 725 -28.86 -8.37 0.82
CA PRO A 725 -29.79 -7.40 0.26
C PRO A 725 -29.54 -5.99 0.81
N ALA A 726 -29.43 -5.01 -0.09
CA ALA A 726 -29.43 -3.58 0.19
C ALA A 726 -30.68 -2.92 -0.39
N TRP A 727 -31.35 -2.08 0.39
CA TRP A 727 -32.55 -1.37 0.00
C TRP A 727 -32.25 0.07 -0.40
N VAL A 728 -32.96 0.59 -1.40
CA VAL A 728 -32.98 2.00 -1.75
C VAL A 728 -34.43 2.47 -1.69
N GLN A 729 -34.68 3.54 -0.93
CA GLN A 729 -36.01 4.14 -0.88
C GLN A 729 -36.42 4.59 -2.27
N LYS A 730 -37.63 4.23 -2.71
CA LYS A 730 -38.08 4.57 -4.07
C LYS A 730 -38.14 6.07 -4.32
N SER A 731 -38.56 6.85 -3.33
CA SER A 731 -38.56 8.33 -3.40
C SER A 731 -37.14 8.91 -3.56
N TYR A 732 -36.12 8.28 -2.99
CA TYR A 732 -34.72 8.64 -3.21
C TYR A 732 -34.26 8.21 -4.60
N PHE A 733 -34.55 6.96 -4.99
CA PHE A 733 -34.17 6.39 -6.28
C PHE A 733 -34.75 7.15 -7.48
N ASP A 734 -36.02 7.52 -7.42
CA ASP A 734 -36.73 8.23 -8.48
C ASP A 734 -36.24 9.68 -8.65
N ARG A 735 -35.58 10.27 -7.65
CA ARG A 735 -34.93 11.60 -7.73
C ARG A 735 -33.57 11.57 -8.41
N LEU A 736 -32.92 10.42 -8.47
CA LEU A 736 -31.64 10.26 -9.16
C LEU A 736 -31.85 10.31 -10.67
N ASP A 737 -30.92 10.91 -11.41
CA ASP A 737 -30.92 10.83 -12.87
C ASP A 737 -30.69 9.38 -13.36
N SER A 738 -30.98 9.12 -14.64
CA SER A 738 -30.87 7.77 -15.20
C SER A 738 -29.46 7.16 -15.11
N ARG A 739 -28.41 7.98 -15.15
CA ARG A 739 -27.02 7.51 -15.02
C ARG A 739 -26.75 7.10 -13.58
N MET A 740 -27.17 7.91 -12.61
CA MET A 740 -27.01 7.66 -11.18
C MET A 740 -27.86 6.49 -10.69
N GLN A 741 -29.05 6.28 -11.24
CA GLN A 741 -29.88 5.09 -10.96
C GLN A 741 -29.16 3.79 -11.37
N LYS A 742 -28.56 3.77 -12.56
CA LYS A 742 -27.76 2.61 -13.02
C LYS A 742 -26.50 2.42 -12.17
N ALA A 743 -25.85 3.52 -11.81
CA ALA A 743 -24.65 3.50 -10.98
C ALA A 743 -24.94 3.02 -9.55
N ALA A 744 -26.10 3.37 -8.97
CA ALA A 744 -26.55 2.88 -7.66
C ALA A 744 -26.66 1.35 -7.61
N VAL A 745 -27.16 0.74 -8.70
CA VAL A 745 -27.25 -0.72 -8.81
C VAL A 745 -25.85 -1.33 -9.00
N ASP A 746 -25.07 -0.76 -9.91
CA ASP A 746 -23.74 -1.29 -10.23
C ASP A 746 -22.71 -1.16 -9.09
N ILE A 747 -22.76 -0.10 -8.28
CA ILE A 747 -21.88 0.04 -7.11
C ILE A 747 -22.23 -0.96 -6.01
N LEU A 748 -23.51 -1.22 -5.77
CA LEU A 748 -23.92 -2.19 -4.75
C LEU A 748 -23.59 -3.63 -5.20
N GLU A 749 -23.89 -3.99 -6.45
CA GLU A 749 -23.63 -5.35 -6.98
C GLU A 749 -22.15 -5.64 -7.18
N ASN A 750 -21.37 -4.64 -7.63
CA ASN A 750 -20.01 -4.84 -8.15
C ASN A 750 -19.03 -3.78 -7.60
N ALA A 751 -19.09 -3.49 -6.30
CA ALA A 751 -18.13 -2.60 -5.64
C ALA A 751 -16.69 -3.07 -5.80
N ASP A 752 -15.75 -2.13 -5.90
CA ASP A 752 -14.32 -2.43 -5.86
C ASP A 752 -13.83 -2.60 -4.43
N GLU A 753 -14.41 -1.85 -3.47
CA GLU A 753 -14.07 -1.90 -2.05
C GLU A 753 -15.32 -1.69 -1.19
N ILE A 754 -15.41 -2.39 -0.06
CA ILE A 754 -16.44 -2.15 0.96
C ILE A 754 -15.78 -2.03 2.32
N TYR A 755 -16.06 -0.91 2.99
CA TYR A 755 -15.60 -0.63 4.34
C TYR A 755 -16.77 -0.69 5.33
N TRP A 756 -16.53 -1.28 6.50
CA TRP A 756 -17.48 -1.30 7.61
C TRP A 756 -17.01 -0.41 8.75
N PHE A 757 -17.94 0.29 9.38
CA PHE A 757 -17.73 1.02 10.63
C PHE A 757 -19.05 1.19 11.38
N GLU A 758 -18.97 1.66 12.61
CA GLU A 758 -20.14 1.89 13.47
C GLU A 758 -20.04 3.24 14.18
N ALA A 759 -21.18 3.90 14.36
CA ALA A 759 -21.27 5.16 15.09
C ALA A 759 -22.64 5.29 15.75
N GLY A 760 -22.66 5.52 17.07
CA GLY A 760 -23.91 5.74 17.81
C GLY A 760 -24.88 4.55 17.78
N GLY A 761 -24.38 3.31 17.71
CA GLY A 761 -25.22 2.10 17.61
C GLY A 761 -25.78 1.82 16.21
N ILE A 762 -25.39 2.61 15.20
CA ILE A 762 -25.72 2.40 13.79
C ILE A 762 -24.48 1.83 13.10
N HIS A 763 -24.69 0.82 12.25
CA HIS A 763 -23.66 0.22 11.41
C HIS A 763 -23.72 0.78 10.00
N TYR A 764 -22.55 0.93 9.38
CA TYR A 764 -22.40 1.48 8.05
C TYR A 764 -21.57 0.55 7.17
N LYS A 765 -21.99 0.38 5.93
CA LYS A 765 -21.21 -0.18 4.82
C LYS A 765 -21.00 0.91 3.78
N ARG A 766 -19.74 1.29 3.56
CA ARG A 766 -19.32 2.25 2.55
C ARG A 766 -18.79 1.49 1.35
N TYR A 767 -19.54 1.52 0.25
CA TYR A 767 -19.18 0.91 -1.03
C TYR A 767 -18.46 1.96 -1.86
N ILE A 768 -17.33 1.58 -2.44
CA ILE A 768 -16.54 2.43 -3.33
C ILE A 768 -16.40 1.72 -4.68
N LYS A 769 -16.63 2.50 -5.75
CA LYS A 769 -16.47 2.02 -7.12
C LYS A 769 -15.73 3.02 -7.99
N TYR A 770 -14.72 2.52 -8.71
CA TYR A 770 -13.83 3.26 -9.56
C TYR A 770 -14.29 3.18 -11.02
N TYR A 771 -14.82 4.30 -11.53
CA TYR A 771 -15.11 4.46 -12.96
C TYR A 771 -13.98 5.21 -13.66
N LYS A 772 -13.89 5.06 -14.98
CA LYS A 772 -12.98 5.88 -15.81
C LYS A 772 -13.30 7.37 -15.61
N GLY A 773 -12.38 8.10 -14.98
CA GLY A 773 -12.47 9.54 -14.73
C GLY A 773 -13.36 9.97 -13.57
N SER A 774 -13.89 9.05 -12.75
CA SER A 774 -14.72 9.40 -11.58
C SER A 774 -14.77 8.25 -10.57
N THR A 775 -14.90 8.58 -9.29
CA THR A 775 -15.13 7.58 -8.23
C THR A 775 -16.46 7.84 -7.58
N LEU A 776 -17.20 6.77 -7.28
CA LEU A 776 -18.51 6.85 -6.66
C LEU A 776 -18.47 6.19 -5.29
N GLU A 777 -19.17 6.80 -4.33
CA GLU A 777 -19.41 6.28 -3.00
C GLU A 777 -20.91 6.07 -2.79
N ALA A 778 -21.25 4.92 -2.19
CA ALA A 778 -22.57 4.61 -1.69
C ALA A 778 -22.47 4.25 -0.21
N LEU A 779 -23.18 4.98 0.64
CA LEU A 779 -23.23 4.73 2.07
C LEU A 779 -24.54 4.03 2.42
N VAL A 780 -24.44 2.82 2.94
CA VAL A 780 -25.59 2.02 3.41
C VAL A 780 -25.52 1.92 4.93
N HIS A 781 -26.66 2.11 5.60
CA HIS A 781 -26.74 2.00 7.05
C HIS A 781 -27.76 0.95 7.51
N PHE A 782 -27.56 0.39 8.70
CA PHE A 782 -28.50 -0.52 9.35
C PHE A 782 -28.29 -0.52 10.86
N ASP A 783 -29.32 -0.93 11.60
CA ASP A 783 -29.31 -1.09 13.05
C ASP A 783 -30.24 -2.24 13.46
N ARG A 784 -30.46 -2.45 14.76
CA ARG A 784 -31.28 -3.57 15.28
C ARG A 784 -32.74 -3.58 14.78
N GLN A 785 -33.25 -2.45 14.30
CA GLN A 785 -34.63 -2.27 13.85
C GLN A 785 -34.72 -1.99 12.34
N ASN A 786 -33.70 -1.37 11.77
CA ASN A 786 -33.67 -0.89 10.40
C ASN A 786 -32.71 -1.73 9.55
N LYS A 787 -33.23 -2.31 8.48
CA LYS A 787 -32.46 -3.03 7.47
C LYS A 787 -31.52 -2.13 6.67
N ALA A 788 -30.51 -2.75 6.06
CA ALA A 788 -29.50 -2.14 5.20
C ALA A 788 -30.10 -1.25 4.11
N THR A 789 -30.10 0.06 4.33
CA THR A 789 -30.71 1.04 3.42
C THR A 789 -29.67 2.05 2.93
N LEU A 790 -29.68 2.34 1.63
CA LEU A 790 -28.83 3.37 1.03
C LEU A 790 -29.21 4.74 1.57
N GLN A 791 -28.29 5.34 2.30
CA GLN A 791 -28.40 6.68 2.88
C GLN A 791 -27.98 7.76 1.88
N SER A 792 -26.83 7.57 1.21
CA SER A 792 -26.30 8.54 0.26
C SER A 792 -25.57 7.89 -0.91
N LEU A 793 -25.56 8.58 -2.04
CA LEU A 793 -24.84 8.20 -3.26
C LEU A 793 -24.21 9.46 -3.84
N GLN A 794 -22.88 9.50 -3.94
CA GLN A 794 -22.17 10.70 -4.36
C GLN A 794 -20.90 10.39 -5.15
N ILE A 795 -20.57 11.28 -6.09
CA ILE A 795 -19.28 11.26 -6.78
C ILE A 795 -18.26 11.93 -5.87
N ILE A 796 -17.18 11.22 -5.56
CA ILE A 796 -16.12 11.70 -4.67
C ILE A 796 -14.90 12.11 -5.49
N THR A 797 -14.35 13.29 -5.18
CA THR A 797 -13.19 13.87 -5.86
C THR A 797 -11.86 13.39 -5.28
N ASN A 798 -11.82 13.10 -3.98
CA ASN A 798 -10.67 12.53 -3.27
C ASN A 798 -11.03 11.16 -2.69
N PRO A 799 -10.87 10.04 -3.42
CA PRO A 799 -11.29 8.74 -2.94
C PRO A 799 -10.62 8.29 -1.65
N ASP A 800 -9.33 8.60 -1.47
CA ASP A 800 -8.55 8.14 -0.32
C ASP A 800 -9.08 8.70 1.01
N SER A 801 -9.71 9.88 1.02
CA SER A 801 -10.35 10.42 2.24
C SER A 801 -11.61 9.66 2.66
N TYR A 802 -12.25 8.93 1.74
CA TYR A 802 -13.46 8.14 1.98
C TYR A 802 -13.16 6.66 2.20
N ARG A 803 -11.97 6.18 1.85
CA ARG A 803 -11.52 4.80 2.07
C ARG A 803 -11.10 4.57 3.52
N LYS A 804 -12.05 4.76 4.44
CA LYS A 804 -11.91 4.65 5.89
C LYS A 804 -12.89 3.64 6.47
N GLY A 805 -12.49 3.01 7.58
CA GLY A 805 -13.21 1.91 8.22
C GLY A 805 -12.47 0.58 8.06
N LEU A 806 -13.06 -0.48 8.59
CA LEU A 806 -12.55 -1.83 8.43
C LEU A 806 -12.83 -2.34 7.01
N LEU A 807 -11.81 -2.67 6.22
CA LEU A 807 -12.00 -3.24 4.90
C LEU A 807 -12.55 -4.67 5.02
N ILE A 808 -13.78 -4.89 4.57
CA ILE A 808 -14.48 -6.18 4.68
C ILE A 808 -14.66 -6.89 3.34
N TYR A 809 -14.37 -6.21 2.23
CA TYR A 809 -14.50 -6.78 0.89
C TYR A 809 -13.65 -6.07 -0.15
N THR A 810 -13.00 -6.88 -0.99
CA THR A 810 -12.55 -6.53 -2.35
C THR A 810 -12.78 -7.73 -3.28
N PRO A 811 -12.93 -7.54 -4.60
CA PRO A 811 -12.99 -8.64 -5.57
C PRO A 811 -11.77 -9.56 -5.50
N GLU A 812 -10.58 -9.00 -5.26
CA GLU A 812 -9.32 -9.73 -5.17
C GLU A 812 -9.25 -10.61 -3.92
N GLN A 813 -9.71 -10.11 -2.77
CA GLN A 813 -9.85 -10.91 -1.55
C GLN A 813 -10.87 -12.05 -1.76
N LYS A 814 -12.07 -11.77 -2.29
CA LYS A 814 -13.10 -12.81 -2.56
C LYS A 814 -12.55 -13.90 -3.47
N LEU A 815 -11.80 -13.52 -4.51
CA LEU A 815 -11.17 -14.48 -5.43
C LEU A 815 -10.08 -15.31 -4.74
N SER A 816 -9.19 -14.66 -4.00
CA SER A 816 -8.08 -15.32 -3.30
C SER A 816 -8.58 -16.31 -2.25
N GLN A 817 -9.62 -15.93 -1.49
CA GLN A 817 -10.32 -16.80 -0.54
C GLN A 817 -10.82 -18.09 -1.20
N ARG A 818 -11.55 -17.97 -2.31
CA ARG A 818 -12.12 -19.12 -3.02
C ARG A 818 -11.04 -20.05 -3.58
N ILE A 819 -9.95 -19.48 -4.10
CA ILE A 819 -8.79 -20.25 -4.58
C ILE A 819 -8.14 -20.99 -3.43
N LYS A 820 -7.86 -20.30 -2.31
CA LYS A 820 -7.25 -20.91 -1.12
C LYS A 820 -8.12 -22.06 -0.57
N LYS A 821 -9.44 -21.86 -0.44
CA LYS A 821 -10.37 -22.92 -0.01
C LYS A 821 -10.32 -24.13 -0.96
N TYR A 822 -10.27 -23.89 -2.28
CA TYR A 822 -10.11 -24.96 -3.27
C TYR A 822 -8.77 -25.71 -3.13
N GLU A 823 -7.69 -25.02 -2.79
CA GLU A 823 -6.36 -25.60 -2.57
C GLU A 823 -6.29 -26.44 -1.28
N GLU A 824 -6.97 -26.01 -0.23
CA GLU A 824 -6.99 -26.68 1.08
C GLU A 824 -7.75 -28.02 1.11
N TYR A 825 -8.59 -28.34 0.11
CA TYR A 825 -9.24 -29.66 0.05
C TYR A 825 -8.19 -30.77 -0.06
N GLY A 826 -8.20 -31.65 0.95
CA GLY A 826 -7.26 -32.75 1.13
C GLY A 826 -7.51 -33.95 0.21
N LYS A 827 -6.81 -35.05 0.50
CA LYS A 827 -6.79 -36.26 -0.36
C LYS A 827 -8.15 -36.93 -0.51
N ASP A 828 -9.11 -36.69 0.39
CA ASP A 828 -10.44 -37.31 0.34
C ASP A 828 -11.38 -36.66 -0.67
N TYR A 829 -10.98 -35.52 -1.23
CA TYR A 829 -11.72 -34.79 -2.24
C TYR A 829 -11.05 -34.90 -3.60
N VAL A 830 -11.88 -34.91 -4.65
CA VAL A 830 -11.44 -34.82 -6.03
C VAL A 830 -11.80 -33.45 -6.59
N LYS A 831 -10.77 -32.73 -7.05
CA LYS A 831 -10.86 -31.39 -7.62
C LYS A 831 -11.19 -31.47 -9.12
N LYS A 832 -12.38 -31.03 -9.53
CA LYS A 832 -12.82 -31.11 -10.95
C LYS A 832 -12.48 -29.87 -11.79
N GLY A 833 -12.30 -28.72 -11.14
CA GLY A 833 -11.89 -27.50 -11.83
C GLY A 833 -12.33 -26.25 -11.09
N ILE A 834 -11.67 -25.15 -11.42
CA ILE A 834 -11.89 -23.80 -10.89
C ILE A 834 -11.93 -22.79 -12.04
N ASN A 835 -12.85 -21.83 -11.98
CA ASN A 835 -12.85 -20.66 -12.82
C ASN A 835 -11.92 -19.61 -12.20
N LYS A 836 -10.81 -19.32 -12.87
CA LYS A 836 -9.77 -18.39 -12.37
C LYS A 836 -10.22 -16.93 -12.27
N GLN A 837 -11.32 -16.55 -12.93
CA GLN A 837 -11.84 -15.18 -12.90
C GLN A 837 -12.79 -14.95 -11.72
N THR A 838 -13.63 -15.94 -11.41
CA THR A 838 -14.67 -15.82 -10.37
C THR A 838 -14.34 -16.58 -9.09
N GLY A 839 -13.31 -17.43 -9.11
CA GLY A 839 -12.97 -18.36 -8.03
C GLY A 839 -13.97 -19.51 -7.88
N ALA A 840 -15.02 -19.58 -8.71
CA ALA A 840 -16.02 -20.63 -8.64
C ALA A 840 -15.38 -21.99 -8.95
N TYR A 841 -15.61 -23.00 -8.11
CA TYR A 841 -14.99 -24.31 -8.24
C TYR A 841 -15.95 -25.46 -8.04
N ILE A 842 -15.52 -26.66 -8.46
CA ILE A 842 -16.22 -27.92 -8.21
C ILE A 842 -15.27 -28.90 -7.55
N VAL A 843 -15.68 -29.40 -6.39
CA VAL A 843 -15.03 -30.51 -5.69
C VAL A 843 -16.09 -31.56 -5.33
N TYR A 844 -15.67 -32.82 -5.19
CA TYR A 844 -16.55 -33.86 -4.66
C TYR A 844 -15.78 -34.80 -3.76
N HIS A 845 -16.43 -35.27 -2.70
CA HIS A 845 -15.86 -36.29 -1.82
C HIS A 845 -15.76 -37.64 -2.54
N LYS A 846 -14.71 -38.42 -2.30
CA LYS A 846 -14.48 -39.73 -2.93
C LYS A 846 -15.60 -40.75 -2.65
N SER A 847 -16.31 -40.60 -1.53
CA SER A 847 -17.47 -41.42 -1.16
C SER A 847 -18.82 -40.83 -1.59
N HIS A 848 -18.86 -39.82 -2.46
CA HIS A 848 -20.12 -39.33 -3.03
C HIS A 848 -20.84 -40.44 -3.82
N ASN A 849 -22.18 -40.40 -3.88
CA ASN A 849 -22.98 -41.42 -4.52
C ASN A 849 -22.61 -41.57 -6.01
N ILE A 850 -21.97 -42.68 -6.35
CA ILE A 850 -21.46 -42.96 -7.71
C ILE A 850 -22.60 -42.96 -8.75
N SER A 851 -23.80 -43.41 -8.36
CA SER A 851 -24.95 -43.49 -9.27
C SER A 851 -25.50 -42.11 -9.68
N GLU A 852 -25.35 -41.10 -8.82
CA GLU A 852 -25.85 -39.73 -9.04
C GLU A 852 -24.75 -38.76 -9.47
N LEU A 853 -23.47 -39.13 -9.25
CA LEU A 853 -22.30 -38.29 -9.48
C LEU A 853 -22.30 -37.62 -10.87
N ASN A 854 -22.61 -38.34 -11.94
CA ASN A 854 -22.60 -37.76 -13.29
C ASN A 854 -23.68 -36.68 -13.48
N GLN A 855 -24.87 -36.88 -12.91
CA GLN A 855 -25.96 -35.91 -12.97
C GLN A 855 -25.65 -34.70 -12.08
N ASN A 856 -25.14 -34.94 -10.87
CA ASN A 856 -24.74 -33.89 -9.94
C ASN A 856 -23.59 -33.05 -10.49
N LEU A 857 -22.60 -33.67 -11.15
CA LEU A 857 -21.53 -32.95 -11.86
C LEU A 857 -22.04 -32.13 -13.04
N PHE A 858 -23.07 -32.59 -13.76
CA PHE A 858 -23.67 -31.81 -14.85
C PHE A 858 -24.32 -30.52 -14.31
N THR A 859 -25.12 -30.63 -13.26
CA THR A 859 -25.71 -29.48 -12.55
C THR A 859 -24.61 -28.55 -11.99
N SER A 860 -23.58 -29.14 -11.36
CA SER A 860 -22.46 -28.38 -10.77
C SER A 860 -21.69 -27.57 -11.79
N LYS A 861 -21.52 -28.08 -13.02
CA LYS A 861 -20.84 -27.34 -14.11
C LYS A 861 -21.55 -26.03 -14.43
N ILE A 862 -22.88 -26.06 -14.55
CA ILE A 862 -23.68 -24.86 -14.87
C ILE A 862 -23.64 -23.87 -13.70
N LEU A 863 -23.73 -24.35 -12.46
CA LEU A 863 -23.57 -23.51 -11.26
C LEU A 863 -22.20 -22.84 -11.20
N LYS A 864 -21.12 -23.58 -11.52
CA LYS A 864 -19.77 -23.02 -11.58
C LYS A 864 -19.63 -21.96 -12.67
N GLU A 865 -20.21 -22.16 -13.85
CA GLU A 865 -20.26 -21.12 -14.90
C GLU A 865 -21.12 -19.91 -14.50
N ALA A 866 -22.10 -20.11 -13.62
CA ALA A 866 -22.89 -19.05 -13.00
C ALA A 866 -22.17 -18.36 -11.80
N GLY A 867 -20.94 -18.77 -11.46
CA GLY A 867 -20.12 -18.11 -10.42
C GLY A 867 -20.23 -18.70 -9.01
N PHE A 868 -20.90 -19.84 -8.84
CA PHE A 868 -21.09 -20.51 -7.56
C PHE A 868 -20.03 -21.58 -7.28
N THR A 869 -19.62 -21.73 -6.02
CA THR A 869 -18.80 -22.86 -5.59
C THR A 869 -19.70 -24.05 -5.27
N VAL A 870 -19.29 -25.25 -5.68
CA VAL A 870 -20.06 -26.48 -5.47
C VAL A 870 -19.18 -27.56 -4.87
N GLU A 871 -19.60 -28.09 -3.73
CA GLU A 871 -19.00 -29.23 -3.05
C GLU A 871 -20.02 -30.37 -3.01
N LEU A 872 -19.76 -31.49 -3.70
CA LEU A 872 -20.62 -32.67 -3.63
C LEU A 872 -20.24 -33.52 -2.41
N LEU A 873 -21.24 -33.81 -1.58
CA LEU A 873 -21.07 -34.34 -0.22
C LEU A 873 -20.95 -35.87 -0.19
N PRO A 874 -20.28 -36.47 0.82
CA PRO A 874 -20.25 -37.92 0.99
C PRO A 874 -21.64 -38.52 1.26
N VAL A 875 -21.80 -39.82 1.01
CA VAL A 875 -22.98 -40.57 1.45
C VAL A 875 -22.91 -40.79 2.96
N SER A 876 -23.88 -40.25 3.70
CA SER A 876 -23.99 -40.45 5.15
C SER A 876 -25.02 -41.53 5.52
N ALA A 877 -24.91 -42.09 6.73
CA ALA A 877 -25.91 -43.00 7.30
C ALA A 877 -27.24 -42.30 7.65
N LEU A 878 -27.22 -40.98 7.79
CA LEU A 878 -28.38 -40.10 7.94
C LEU A 878 -28.74 -39.48 6.58
N LYS A 879 -29.93 -38.88 6.48
CA LYS A 879 -30.34 -38.12 5.27
C LYS A 879 -29.33 -37.00 5.00
N SER A 880 -28.55 -37.15 3.94
CA SER A 880 -27.51 -36.20 3.55
C SER A 880 -27.90 -35.49 2.25
N PRO A 881 -27.76 -34.15 2.18
CA PRO A 881 -27.93 -33.41 0.94
C PRO A 881 -26.87 -33.83 -0.10
N ASP A 882 -27.20 -33.66 -1.38
CA ASP A 882 -26.29 -33.92 -2.49
C ASP A 882 -25.04 -33.04 -2.51
N ALA A 883 -25.22 -31.75 -2.21
CA ALA A 883 -24.16 -30.75 -2.40
C ALA A 883 -24.26 -29.57 -1.44
N LYS A 884 -23.15 -28.87 -1.24
CA LYS A 884 -23.12 -27.49 -0.75
C LYS A 884 -22.91 -26.52 -1.92
N ILE A 885 -23.77 -25.51 -2.05
CA ILE A 885 -23.60 -24.38 -2.97
C ILE A 885 -23.23 -23.16 -2.13
N ASN A 886 -22.06 -22.56 -2.37
CA ASN A 886 -21.50 -21.48 -1.54
C ASN A 886 -21.54 -21.82 -0.03
N GLY A 887 -21.29 -23.09 0.34
CA GLY A 887 -21.32 -23.57 1.72
C GLY A 887 -22.70 -24.03 2.24
N ILE A 888 -23.79 -23.66 1.55
CA ILE A 888 -25.15 -23.97 1.98
C ILE A 888 -25.57 -25.35 1.43
N PRO A 889 -26.13 -26.26 2.24
CA PRO A 889 -26.57 -27.58 1.77
C PRO A 889 -27.80 -27.51 0.86
N TRP A 890 -27.80 -28.30 -0.21
CA TRP A 890 -28.86 -28.43 -1.21
C TRP A 890 -29.03 -29.88 -1.69
N GLU A 891 -30.28 -30.27 -1.89
CA GLU A 891 -30.64 -31.50 -2.61
C GLU A 891 -30.82 -31.21 -4.10
N PHE A 892 -30.15 -31.95 -4.98
CA PHE A 892 -30.19 -31.75 -6.43
C PHE A 892 -31.25 -32.64 -7.09
N LYS A 893 -32.01 -32.06 -8.02
CA LYS A 893 -32.95 -32.79 -8.87
C LYS A 893 -32.80 -32.32 -10.31
N LEU A 894 -32.27 -33.19 -11.16
CA LEU A 894 -32.09 -32.94 -12.60
C LEU A 894 -33.33 -33.40 -13.39
N LEU A 895 -33.94 -32.48 -14.12
CA LEU A 895 -35.15 -32.72 -14.91
C LEU A 895 -34.81 -32.70 -16.41
N THR A 896 -34.54 -33.85 -17.03
CA THR A 896 -34.09 -33.99 -18.44
C THR A 896 -35.18 -34.42 -19.44
N HIS A 897 -36.18 -35.21 -19.00
CA HIS A 897 -37.19 -35.80 -19.90
C HIS A 897 -38.60 -35.81 -19.27
N PHE A 898 -39.22 -34.63 -19.15
CA PHE A 898 -40.57 -34.49 -18.61
C PHE A 898 -41.60 -34.32 -19.73
N LYS A 899 -42.57 -35.25 -19.83
CA LYS A 899 -43.79 -35.05 -20.65
C LYS A 899 -44.72 -33.99 -20.06
N ASN A 900 -44.74 -33.88 -18.72
CA ASN A 900 -45.55 -32.92 -17.98
C ASN A 900 -44.69 -32.31 -16.86
N LEU A 901 -44.20 -31.08 -17.11
CA LEU A 901 -43.30 -30.38 -16.19
C LEU A 901 -43.94 -30.14 -14.83
N PHE A 902 -45.24 -29.82 -14.78
CA PHE A 902 -45.97 -29.54 -13.54
C PHE A 902 -45.93 -30.75 -12.58
N ASN A 903 -46.27 -31.94 -13.08
CA ASN A 903 -46.28 -33.16 -12.25
C ASN A 903 -44.86 -33.60 -11.86
N THR A 904 -43.87 -33.44 -12.76
CA THR A 904 -42.48 -33.77 -12.46
C THR A 904 -41.95 -32.88 -11.33
N ILE A 905 -42.11 -31.55 -11.42
CA ILE A 905 -41.66 -30.63 -10.37
C ILE A 905 -42.22 -30.99 -9.01
N LYS A 906 -43.54 -31.23 -8.91
CA LYS A 906 -44.17 -31.62 -7.65
C LYS A 906 -43.58 -32.89 -7.07
N ARG A 907 -43.39 -33.93 -7.90
CA ARG A 907 -42.82 -35.21 -7.47
C ARG A 907 -41.39 -35.03 -6.97
N GLU A 908 -40.53 -34.36 -7.73
CA GLU A 908 -39.13 -34.18 -7.39
C GLU A 908 -38.96 -33.30 -6.14
N LEU A 909 -39.74 -32.23 -6.00
CA LEU A 909 -39.74 -31.39 -4.79
C LEU A 909 -40.16 -32.18 -3.55
N LYS A 910 -41.24 -32.96 -3.65
CA LYS A 910 -41.72 -33.80 -2.54
C LYS A 910 -40.73 -34.87 -2.13
N GLN A 911 -39.96 -35.40 -3.09
CA GLN A 911 -38.92 -36.39 -2.81
C GLN A 911 -37.69 -35.71 -2.22
N GLY A 912 -37.21 -34.62 -2.81
CA GLY A 912 -36.05 -33.89 -2.35
C GLY A 912 -36.22 -33.26 -0.98
N SER A 913 -37.42 -32.76 -0.67
CA SER A 913 -37.75 -32.18 0.65
C SER A 913 -37.68 -33.19 1.80
N LYS A 914 -37.65 -34.49 1.50
CA LYS A 914 -37.39 -35.50 2.51
C LYS A 914 -35.90 -35.59 2.87
N GLN A 915 -34.99 -35.21 1.99
CA GLN A 915 -33.54 -35.27 2.18
C GLN A 915 -33.01 -33.95 2.73
N ASN A 916 -33.43 -32.82 2.17
CA ASN A 916 -33.01 -31.50 2.61
C ASN A 916 -34.13 -30.45 2.51
N LYS A 917 -34.10 -29.46 3.41
CA LYS A 917 -35.03 -28.31 3.41
C LYS A 917 -34.85 -27.40 2.18
N ASN A 918 -33.66 -27.44 1.56
CA ASN A 918 -33.30 -26.70 0.36
C ASN A 918 -33.25 -27.65 -0.85
N VAL A 919 -34.10 -27.44 -1.84
CA VAL A 919 -34.18 -28.30 -3.02
C VAL A 919 -33.86 -27.50 -4.28
N LEU A 920 -32.85 -27.92 -5.05
CA LEU A 920 -32.49 -27.36 -6.33
C LEU A 920 -33.10 -28.20 -7.46
N LEU A 921 -33.93 -27.56 -8.27
CA LEU A 921 -34.47 -28.10 -9.51
C LEU A 921 -33.68 -27.57 -10.69
N HIS A 922 -32.95 -28.46 -11.37
CA HIS A 922 -32.27 -28.16 -12.61
C HIS A 922 -33.18 -28.54 -13.78
N ILE A 923 -33.79 -27.53 -14.40
CA ILE A 923 -34.74 -27.70 -15.50
C ILE A 923 -33.96 -27.77 -16.82
N ASN A 924 -33.56 -28.99 -17.19
CA ASN A 924 -32.80 -29.27 -18.40
C ASN A 924 -33.74 -29.63 -19.56
N GLY A 925 -34.38 -28.61 -20.15
CA GLY A 925 -35.23 -28.77 -21.32
C GLY A 925 -35.21 -27.54 -22.23
N ASN A 926 -35.32 -27.75 -23.54
CA ASN A 926 -35.27 -26.68 -24.54
C ASN A 926 -36.57 -25.86 -24.64
N ASN A 927 -37.71 -26.43 -24.21
CA ASN A 927 -39.03 -25.79 -24.18
C ASN A 927 -39.74 -26.11 -22.86
N TYR A 928 -39.78 -25.15 -21.92
CA TYR A 928 -40.51 -25.28 -20.66
C TYR A 928 -41.55 -24.15 -20.51
N ASN A 929 -42.71 -24.49 -19.97
CA ASN A 929 -43.76 -23.51 -19.69
C ASN A 929 -43.56 -22.92 -18.29
N LYS A 930 -43.28 -21.61 -18.21
CA LYS A 930 -43.11 -20.88 -16.94
C LYS A 930 -44.33 -21.02 -16.02
N GLN A 931 -45.54 -21.07 -16.60
CA GLN A 931 -46.78 -21.20 -15.85
C GLN A 931 -46.92 -22.57 -15.18
N ASP A 932 -46.33 -23.62 -15.75
CA ASP A 932 -46.31 -24.95 -15.13
C ASP A 932 -45.40 -24.99 -13.91
N ILE A 933 -44.25 -24.31 -13.98
CA ILE A 933 -43.32 -24.15 -12.86
C ILE A 933 -44.02 -23.41 -11.70
N ILE A 934 -44.65 -22.27 -12.00
CA ILE A 934 -45.36 -21.44 -11.02
C ILE A 934 -46.45 -22.25 -10.30
N ARG A 935 -47.34 -22.89 -11.07
CA ARG A 935 -48.43 -23.67 -10.52
C ARG A 935 -47.91 -24.85 -9.69
N ALA A 936 -46.84 -25.51 -10.13
CA ALA A 936 -46.29 -26.68 -9.44
C ALA A 936 -45.69 -26.30 -8.09
N LEU A 937 -44.89 -25.23 -8.03
CA LEU A 937 -44.31 -24.72 -6.79
C LEU A 937 -45.39 -24.34 -5.79
N GLN A 938 -46.41 -23.60 -6.21
CA GLN A 938 -47.53 -23.22 -5.35
C GLN A 938 -48.31 -24.41 -4.82
N ALA A 939 -48.61 -25.37 -5.70
CA ALA A 939 -49.35 -26.56 -5.32
C ALA A 939 -48.57 -27.39 -4.30
N GLU A 940 -47.26 -27.55 -4.48
CA GLU A 940 -46.45 -28.36 -3.56
C GLU A 940 -46.24 -27.66 -2.20
N ILE A 941 -45.92 -26.36 -2.20
CA ILE A 941 -45.79 -25.60 -0.95
C ILE A 941 -47.09 -25.62 -0.14
N LYS A 942 -48.25 -25.50 -0.81
CA LYS A 942 -49.56 -25.60 -0.14
C LYS A 942 -49.83 -26.99 0.45
N ASN A 943 -49.34 -28.05 -0.19
CA ASN A 943 -49.54 -29.43 0.29
C ASN A 943 -48.52 -29.84 1.36
N ASP A 944 -47.40 -29.13 1.46
CA ASP A 944 -46.36 -29.35 2.46
C ASP A 944 -46.74 -28.72 3.81
N THR A 945 -47.75 -29.31 4.46
CA THR A 945 -48.29 -28.86 5.76
C THR A 945 -47.28 -28.99 6.91
N GLY A 946 -46.30 -29.87 6.77
CA GLY A 946 -45.20 -30.03 7.73
C GLY A 946 -44.02 -29.08 7.49
N ARG A 947 -44.19 -28.06 6.63
CA ARG A 947 -43.20 -27.02 6.29
C ARG A 947 -41.79 -27.55 5.98
N ARG A 948 -41.66 -28.70 5.32
CA ARG A 948 -40.36 -29.33 5.02
C ARG A 948 -39.54 -28.58 3.98
N ILE A 949 -40.19 -27.81 3.10
CA ILE A 949 -39.52 -27.03 2.06
C ILE A 949 -39.33 -25.59 2.55
N HIS A 950 -38.06 -25.17 2.66
CA HIS A 950 -37.68 -23.82 3.08
C HIS A 950 -37.24 -22.99 1.87
N PHE A 951 -36.40 -23.54 1.00
CA PHE A 951 -35.93 -22.85 -0.20
C PHE A 951 -36.01 -23.75 -1.43
N VAL A 952 -36.38 -23.14 -2.56
CA VAL A 952 -36.35 -23.79 -3.87
C VAL A 952 -35.43 -23.04 -4.80
N GLY A 953 -34.41 -23.74 -5.29
CA GLY A 953 -33.49 -23.25 -6.31
C GLY A 953 -33.97 -23.67 -7.69
N LEU A 954 -34.03 -22.76 -8.65
CA LEU A 954 -34.32 -23.05 -10.05
C LEU A 954 -33.08 -22.75 -10.90
N LEU A 955 -32.50 -23.80 -11.48
CA LEU A 955 -31.35 -23.70 -12.37
C LEU A 955 -31.78 -23.98 -13.82
N PHE A 956 -31.35 -23.12 -14.73
CA PHE A 956 -31.59 -23.24 -16.17
C PHE A 956 -30.28 -23.36 -16.95
N ASN A 957 -30.35 -23.99 -18.14
CA ASN A 957 -29.19 -24.21 -19.02
C ASN A 957 -28.49 -22.94 -19.53
N ASN A 958 -29.08 -21.76 -19.33
CA ASN A 958 -28.48 -20.46 -19.66
C ASN A 958 -27.72 -19.84 -18.47
N ASN A 959 -27.27 -20.67 -17.52
CA ASN A 959 -26.54 -20.30 -16.31
C ASN A 959 -27.31 -19.37 -15.35
N LYS A 960 -28.64 -19.28 -15.48
CA LYS A 960 -29.48 -18.54 -14.52
C LYS A 960 -29.87 -19.44 -13.37
N PHE A 961 -29.50 -19.02 -12.16
CA PHE A 961 -29.88 -19.66 -10.91
C PHE A 961 -30.70 -18.68 -10.06
N TYR A 962 -31.92 -19.07 -9.71
CA TYR A 962 -32.81 -18.30 -8.85
C TYR A 962 -33.09 -19.07 -7.57
N VAL A 963 -33.00 -18.43 -6.42
CA VAL A 963 -33.37 -19.01 -5.14
C VAL A 963 -34.61 -18.30 -4.63
N PHE A 964 -35.64 -19.08 -4.25
CA PHE A 964 -36.87 -18.57 -3.69
C PHE A 964 -37.12 -19.18 -2.32
N SER A 965 -37.36 -18.32 -1.32
CA SER A 965 -37.82 -18.78 -0.01
C SER A 965 -39.27 -19.27 -0.09
N ARG A 966 -39.66 -20.11 0.86
CA ARG A 966 -41.04 -20.55 1.03
C ARG A 966 -41.99 -19.36 1.10
N LYS A 967 -41.64 -18.33 1.86
CA LYS A 967 -42.45 -17.11 2.02
C LYS A 967 -42.62 -16.37 0.71
N GLN A 968 -41.58 -16.30 -0.14
CA GLN A 968 -41.68 -15.73 -1.48
C GLN A 968 -42.61 -16.54 -2.40
N ILE A 969 -42.67 -17.87 -2.23
CA ILE A 969 -43.57 -18.75 -2.99
C ILE A 969 -45.02 -18.61 -2.50
N GLU A 970 -45.25 -18.68 -1.19
CA GLU A 970 -46.57 -18.52 -0.54
C GLU A 970 -47.18 -17.15 -0.87
N SER A 971 -46.36 -16.11 -0.81
CA SER A 971 -46.78 -14.75 -1.08
C SER A 971 -46.97 -14.46 -2.58
N ARG A 972 -46.48 -15.34 -3.47
CA ARG A 972 -46.45 -15.19 -4.95
C ARG A 972 -45.46 -14.14 -5.47
N GLU A 973 -44.49 -13.70 -4.68
CA GLU A 973 -43.45 -12.75 -5.13
C GLU A 973 -42.60 -13.33 -6.26
N PHE A 974 -42.27 -14.62 -6.14
CA PHE A 974 -41.45 -15.33 -7.10
C PHE A 974 -42.02 -15.33 -8.52
N GLU A 975 -43.36 -15.22 -8.69
CA GLU A 975 -43.98 -15.20 -10.01
C GLU A 975 -43.49 -14.03 -10.85
N ARG A 976 -43.32 -12.86 -10.23
CA ARG A 976 -42.87 -11.65 -10.92
C ARG A 976 -41.40 -11.78 -11.34
N ILE A 977 -40.61 -12.52 -10.57
CA ILE A 977 -39.20 -12.80 -10.88
C ILE A 977 -39.11 -13.86 -12.00
N LEU A 978 -39.94 -14.91 -11.94
CA LEU A 978 -39.89 -16.05 -12.87
C LEU A 978 -40.61 -15.82 -14.21
N LYS A 979 -41.66 -14.98 -14.27
CA LYS A 979 -42.34 -14.63 -15.53
C LYS A 979 -41.42 -13.84 -16.47
N LYS A 980 -40.44 -13.13 -15.91
CA LYS A 980 -39.36 -12.43 -16.62
C LYS A 980 -38.32 -13.43 -17.14
#